data_AF-A0A2I4D092-F1
#
_entry.id   AF-A0A2I4D092-F1
#
_cell.length_a   1.000
_cell.length_b   1.000
_cell.length_c   1.000
_cell.angle_alpha   90.00
_cell.angle_beta   90.00
_cell.angle_gamma   90.00
#
_symmetry.space_group_name_H-M   'P 1'
#
loop_
_entity.id
_entity.type
_entity.pdbx_description
1 polymer ?
#
loop_
_entity_poly.entity_id
_entity_poly.type
_entity_poly.pdbx_seq_one_letter_code
_entity_poly.pdbx_strand_id
1 'polypeptide(L)'
;MGVQGLTRLLENHHRVYMETRFRRSRLLIDGCNLIYLLYFDSGLDQNHGGEYAAFESLIESFIRALRTCDISPYVVLDGASNISDKKVETQARRTEDRVQRASQAAVSGRSMQILPPLASLVLRQTLARLQVPVAQCFEESDHEIAALASEWKCPVLSNDSDFFIFDLPAGLLPISHFHWKEVNRTGSQNFISCRRFYTSSFCSFFGVQLQLLPSFAALAGNDYVKLTEINWTQFAPADQERPSRLEGLLRWLRDFQRPQDALEAALGLLGDLSPETRRDYLQKLYQGMEDYELRPSPLSRFFLHGVPPEFSALEEVDLVPHWMLLPLTQARLTSEVLDVLRLRTMKGLSLAVELQDLPSSNRTSSSIRQVMYGLLLGNQEPLQVMEVDRVGSEVYSIPVDPMFSGIIKQMDLSTLNQVRLLFKLKFCSSESHTQMFLRGLYEHHLFQEDHSDRLQVLLEVLGVTGDSLSLLPPQLKLPVAVTCYWMQRAKPKPDQRLLKALLLSISTGTMTGPRTGLQRDGSNCTLKLDISTLYSLNQWQMCLKSSIWLNQLLGFPLQEPQISRFSSDRKSSIRCLFTFMYKHVCKQRVVDMFVGCQSGRNRSQQTGQTLNWRSGGPPQTPSVAVMEAVTHFLFVFLSRLYEGTLVHQLVHRIRTGGKLKSLLKTDRTSRDLYRIMLSMVQQFQAQQVDSEDRLKASTRRQVRPPLNELTASLQQLFLQPPDPEEQTEAHIDMQTLQQLQLEEQLSIRTRFKTKDRSNRCNKPELSRKNECRGGGVF
;
A
#
# COMPACT_ATOMS: atom_id res chain seq x y z
N MET A 1 9.01 15.23 -3.52
CA MET A 1 10.04 14.17 -3.60
C MET A 1 11.21 14.76 -4.40
N GLY A 2 12.36 14.10 -4.44
CA GLY A 2 13.56 14.60 -5.11
C GLY A 2 14.17 15.92 -4.59
N VAL A 3 15.01 16.56 -5.42
CA VAL A 3 15.75 17.81 -5.17
C VAL A 3 14.90 18.88 -4.45
N GLN A 4 15.25 19.16 -3.19
CA GLN A 4 14.43 19.98 -2.30
C GLN A 4 14.24 21.43 -2.81
N GLY A 5 12.99 21.76 -3.14
CA GLY A 5 12.57 23.10 -3.56
C GLY A 5 12.59 23.37 -5.07
N LEU A 6 13.08 22.42 -5.89
CA LEU A 6 13.19 22.59 -7.34
C LEU A 6 11.82 22.77 -8.01
N THR A 7 10.80 21.98 -7.66
CA THR A 7 9.43 22.15 -8.18
C THR A 7 8.90 23.57 -7.94
N ARG A 8 9.10 24.10 -6.73
CA ARG A 8 8.68 25.46 -6.36
C ARG A 8 9.44 26.55 -7.12
N LEU A 9 10.74 26.33 -7.41
CA LEU A 9 11.50 27.22 -8.28
C LEU A 9 10.89 27.26 -9.68
N LEU A 10 10.56 26.11 -10.26
CA LEU A 10 10.04 26.00 -11.62
C LEU A 10 8.60 26.50 -11.76
N GLU A 11 7.75 26.32 -10.76
CA GLU A 11 6.38 26.88 -10.73
C GLU A 11 6.39 28.42 -10.87
N ASN A 12 7.36 29.10 -10.28
CA ASN A 12 7.54 30.55 -10.44
C ASN A 12 8.03 30.95 -11.84
N HIS A 13 8.67 30.04 -12.59
CA HIS A 13 9.33 30.28 -13.86
C HIS A 13 8.59 29.64 -15.04
N HIS A 14 7.34 30.05 -15.26
CA HIS A 14 6.44 29.52 -16.30
C HIS A 14 7.05 29.37 -17.72
N ARG A 15 8.07 30.16 -18.07
CA ARG A 15 8.78 30.10 -19.37
C ARG A 15 9.62 28.83 -19.59
N VAL A 16 9.92 28.05 -18.55
CA VAL A 16 10.61 26.75 -18.70
C VAL A 16 9.69 25.65 -19.25
N TYR A 17 8.38 25.89 -19.28
CA TYR A 17 7.36 24.95 -19.72
C TYR A 17 6.80 25.28 -21.10
N MET A 18 6.52 24.24 -21.89
CA MET A 18 5.81 24.32 -23.16
C MET A 18 4.36 23.83 -23.01
N GLU A 19 3.40 24.71 -23.30
CA GLU A 19 1.98 24.33 -23.38
C GLU A 19 1.76 23.32 -24.52
N THR A 20 1.16 22.18 -24.19
CA THR A 20 1.13 20.96 -25.02
C THR A 20 -0.27 20.36 -25.09
N ARG A 21 -0.67 19.88 -26.27
CA ARG A 21 -1.93 19.12 -26.48
C ARG A 21 -1.61 17.63 -26.58
N PHE A 22 -1.58 16.93 -25.45
CA PHE A 22 -1.07 15.56 -25.37
C PHE A 22 -2.11 14.50 -25.77
N ARG A 23 -1.70 13.57 -26.64
CA ARG A 23 -2.49 12.49 -27.24
C ARG A 23 -1.57 11.54 -28.02
N ARG A 24 -2.07 10.36 -28.41
CA ARG A 24 -1.41 9.43 -29.37
C ARG A 24 0.06 9.14 -29.04
N SER A 25 0.31 8.72 -27.81
CA SER A 25 1.66 8.52 -27.30
C SER A 25 1.69 7.40 -26.27
N ARG A 26 2.84 6.76 -26.11
CA ARG A 26 3.13 6.03 -24.87
C ARG A 26 3.34 7.05 -23.76
N LEU A 27 3.02 6.67 -22.52
CA LEU A 27 3.24 7.50 -21.35
C LEU A 27 3.77 6.62 -20.24
N LEU A 28 4.98 6.88 -19.78
CA LEU A 28 5.49 6.29 -18.54
C LEU A 28 4.95 7.10 -17.37
N ILE A 29 4.50 6.41 -16.34
CA ILE A 29 3.87 7.01 -15.17
C ILE A 29 4.57 6.46 -13.93
N ASP A 30 5.09 7.39 -13.14
CA ASP A 30 5.52 7.14 -11.77
C ASP A 30 4.29 6.81 -10.92
N GLY A 31 4.11 5.53 -10.60
CA GLY A 31 2.96 5.03 -9.87
C GLY A 31 2.97 5.40 -8.39
N CYS A 32 4.15 5.60 -7.82
CA CYS A 32 4.33 6.03 -6.43
C CYS A 32 3.98 7.51 -6.24
N ASN A 33 4.25 8.37 -7.22
CA ASN A 33 3.80 9.76 -7.24
C ASN A 33 2.30 9.86 -7.61
N LEU A 34 1.85 9.06 -8.60
CA LEU A 34 0.45 9.03 -9.05
C LEU A 34 -0.54 8.74 -7.91
N ILE A 35 -0.25 7.78 -7.02
CA ILE A 35 -1.18 7.37 -5.97
C ILE A 35 -1.52 8.51 -5.01
N TYR A 36 -0.51 9.26 -4.55
CA TYR A 36 -0.69 10.35 -3.60
C TYR A 36 -1.43 11.52 -4.24
N LEU A 37 -1.07 11.89 -5.47
CA LEU A 37 -1.70 13.00 -6.17
C LEU A 37 -3.15 12.70 -6.54
N LEU A 38 -3.43 11.52 -7.11
CA LEU A 38 -4.82 11.12 -7.37
C LEU A 38 -5.65 11.12 -6.07
N TYR A 39 -5.12 10.59 -4.96
CA TYR A 39 -5.90 10.58 -3.71
C TYR A 39 -6.08 11.99 -3.13
N PHE A 40 -5.03 12.79 -3.00
CA PHE A 40 -5.11 14.09 -2.34
C PHE A 40 -5.82 15.18 -3.18
N ASP A 41 -5.64 15.18 -4.51
CA ASP A 41 -6.26 16.17 -5.42
C ASP A 41 -7.72 15.80 -5.82
N SER A 42 -8.28 14.77 -5.19
CA SER A 42 -9.66 14.33 -5.42
C SER A 42 -10.67 14.87 -4.42
N GLY A 43 -10.21 15.33 -3.26
CA GLY A 43 -11.08 15.66 -2.12
C GLY A 43 -11.73 14.44 -1.45
N LEU A 44 -11.22 13.22 -1.69
CA LEU A 44 -11.63 12.02 -0.96
C LEU A 44 -11.25 12.09 0.52
N ASP A 45 -12.06 11.44 1.36
CA ASP A 45 -11.83 11.39 2.80
C ASP A 45 -10.56 10.58 3.14
N GLN A 46 -9.77 11.11 4.07
CA GLN A 46 -8.51 10.53 4.55
C GLN A 46 -8.62 9.99 5.99
N ASN A 47 -9.65 10.39 6.72
CA ASN A 47 -9.71 10.30 8.18
C ASN A 47 -10.62 9.18 8.69
N HIS A 48 -11.52 8.65 7.86
CA HIS A 48 -12.48 7.59 8.22
C HIS A 48 -12.04 6.20 7.72
N GLY A 49 -10.73 6.01 7.49
CA GLY A 49 -10.17 4.73 7.07
C GLY A 49 -10.25 4.41 5.57
N GLY A 50 -10.64 5.36 4.71
CA GLY A 50 -10.45 5.30 3.25
C GLY A 50 -11.70 5.04 2.40
N GLU A 51 -11.77 5.76 1.26
CA GLU A 51 -12.89 5.74 0.31
C GLU A 51 -12.55 4.92 -0.94
N TYR A 52 -12.24 3.65 -0.74
CA TYR A 52 -11.63 2.78 -1.77
C TYR A 52 -12.47 2.61 -3.05
N ALA A 53 -13.79 2.50 -2.94
CA ALA A 53 -14.67 2.42 -4.11
C ALA A 53 -14.69 3.71 -4.97
N ALA A 54 -14.59 4.87 -4.31
CA ALA A 54 -14.51 6.16 -4.99
C ALA A 54 -13.11 6.39 -5.57
N PHE A 55 -12.06 5.90 -4.90
CA PHE A 55 -10.69 5.93 -5.42
C PHE A 55 -10.50 5.02 -6.65
N GLU A 56 -11.06 3.81 -6.66
CA GLU A 56 -11.14 2.96 -7.87
C GLU A 56 -11.84 3.71 -9.02
N SER A 57 -12.99 4.34 -8.75
CA SER A 57 -13.75 5.11 -9.74
C SER A 57 -12.94 6.30 -10.31
N LEU A 58 -12.07 6.90 -9.49
CA LEU A 58 -11.15 7.96 -9.89
C LEU A 58 -10.03 7.42 -10.80
N ILE A 59 -9.38 6.33 -10.42
CA ILE A 59 -8.34 5.66 -11.22
C ILE A 59 -8.91 5.21 -12.58
N GLU A 60 -10.10 4.61 -12.60
CA GLU A 60 -10.80 4.27 -13.84
C GLU A 60 -11.01 5.49 -14.73
N SER A 61 -11.37 6.63 -14.14
CA SER A 61 -11.63 7.87 -14.88
C SER A 61 -10.35 8.49 -15.43
N PHE A 62 -9.25 8.43 -14.69
CA PHE A 62 -7.91 8.80 -15.15
C PHE A 62 -7.46 7.94 -16.33
N ILE A 63 -7.49 6.61 -16.21
CA ILE A 63 -7.12 5.69 -17.31
C ILE A 63 -8.06 5.83 -18.51
N ARG A 64 -9.36 6.09 -18.28
CA ARG A 64 -10.33 6.36 -19.36
C ARG A 64 -9.98 7.65 -20.10
N ALA A 65 -9.58 8.73 -19.41
CA ALA A 65 -9.15 9.99 -20.03
C ALA A 65 -7.93 9.79 -20.94
N LEU A 66 -6.91 9.06 -20.46
CA LEU A 66 -5.74 8.67 -21.26
C LEU A 66 -6.14 7.91 -22.54
N ARG A 67 -6.91 6.83 -22.38
CA ARG A 67 -7.36 5.98 -23.51
C ARG A 67 -8.25 6.72 -24.51
N THR A 68 -9.04 7.69 -24.04
CA THR A 68 -9.89 8.55 -24.89
C THR A 68 -9.07 9.46 -25.80
N CYS A 69 -7.81 9.72 -25.45
CA CYS A 69 -6.85 10.52 -26.20
C CYS A 69 -5.81 9.67 -26.94
N ASP A 70 -6.08 8.38 -27.17
CA ASP A 70 -5.15 7.41 -27.77
C ASP A 70 -3.80 7.29 -26.98
N ILE A 71 -3.79 7.55 -25.67
CA ILE A 71 -2.58 7.43 -24.84
C ILE A 71 -2.49 6.02 -24.24
N SER A 72 -1.30 5.40 -24.37
CA SER A 72 -0.98 4.09 -23.80
C SER A 72 -0.16 4.25 -22.51
N PRO A 73 -0.77 4.14 -21.31
CA PRO A 73 -0.07 4.23 -20.04
C PRO A 73 0.75 2.97 -19.74
N TYR A 74 1.94 3.17 -19.20
CA TYR A 74 2.80 2.17 -18.56
C TYR A 74 3.14 2.70 -17.17
N VAL A 75 2.89 1.92 -16.13
CA VAL A 75 3.12 2.35 -14.74
C VAL A 75 4.33 1.60 -14.17
N VAL A 76 5.24 2.33 -13.54
CA VAL A 76 6.33 1.74 -12.76
C VAL A 76 6.12 2.09 -11.28
N LEU A 77 6.43 1.16 -10.38
CA LEU A 77 6.30 1.30 -8.93
C LEU A 77 7.66 1.07 -8.27
N ASP A 78 7.95 1.81 -7.20
CA ASP A 78 9.10 1.52 -6.35
C ASP A 78 9.01 0.11 -5.74
N GLY A 79 10.18 -0.48 -5.54
CA GLY A 79 10.39 -1.79 -4.95
C GLY A 79 10.66 -1.72 -3.44
N ALA A 80 11.82 -2.24 -3.07
CA ALA A 80 12.36 -2.26 -1.71
C ALA A 80 13.09 -0.95 -1.40
N SER A 81 13.45 -0.77 -0.14
CA SER A 81 14.42 0.22 0.29
C SER A 81 15.80 -0.09 -0.31
N ASN A 82 16.51 0.94 -0.77
CA ASN A 82 17.89 0.82 -1.20
C ASN A 82 18.76 0.28 -0.03
N ILE A 83 19.71 -0.61 -0.32
CA ILE A 83 20.64 -1.17 0.68
C ILE A 83 21.57 -0.10 1.23
N SER A 84 22.02 0.82 0.38
CA SER A 84 22.91 1.88 0.81
C SER A 84 22.15 2.92 1.64
N ASP A 85 22.59 3.13 2.89
CA ASP A 85 21.91 3.93 3.93
C ASP A 85 21.67 5.42 3.60
N LYS A 86 22.10 5.87 2.40
CA LYS A 86 21.95 7.22 1.81
C LYS A 86 20.62 7.89 2.18
N LYS A 87 19.51 7.18 2.00
CA LYS A 87 18.15 7.73 2.19
C LYS A 87 17.55 7.53 3.58
N VAL A 88 18.23 6.87 4.53
CA VAL A 88 17.67 6.53 5.85
C VAL A 88 17.25 7.76 6.65
N GLU A 89 18.11 8.79 6.76
CA GLU A 89 17.81 10.04 7.49
C GLU A 89 16.67 10.85 6.82
N THR A 90 16.52 10.73 5.50
CA THR A 90 15.44 11.35 4.72
C THR A 90 14.12 10.59 4.92
N GLN A 91 14.15 9.26 4.92
CA GLN A 91 13.00 8.38 5.16
C GLN A 91 12.51 8.49 6.61
N ALA A 92 13.40 8.53 7.60
CA ALA A 92 13.06 8.69 9.02
C ALA A 92 12.24 9.97 9.25
N ARG A 93 12.77 11.14 8.85
CA ARG A 93 12.06 12.42 8.98
C ARG A 93 10.74 12.48 8.23
N ARG A 94 10.66 11.90 7.02
CA ARG A 94 9.38 11.77 6.28
C ARG A 94 8.36 10.90 7.02
N THR A 95 8.83 9.93 7.80
CA THR A 95 7.97 9.01 8.58
C THR A 95 7.51 9.68 9.88
N GLU A 96 8.39 10.39 10.59
CA GLU A 96 8.07 11.22 11.76
C GLU A 96 7.04 12.31 11.45
N ASP A 97 7.25 13.09 10.38
CA ASP A 97 6.27 14.09 9.91
C ASP A 97 4.90 13.45 9.63
N ARG A 98 4.88 12.26 9.02
CA ARG A 98 3.63 11.51 8.79
C ARG A 98 2.96 11.05 10.08
N VAL A 99 3.72 10.63 11.10
CA VAL A 99 3.17 10.30 12.43
C VAL A 99 2.55 11.53 13.08
N GLN A 100 3.25 12.66 13.07
CA GLN A 100 2.75 13.93 13.62
C GLN A 100 1.49 14.40 12.88
N ARG A 101 1.50 14.40 11.53
CA ARG A 101 0.33 14.75 10.71
C ARG A 101 -0.86 13.80 10.90
N ALA A 102 -0.61 12.51 11.11
CA ALA A 102 -1.66 11.53 11.41
C ALA A 102 -2.33 11.79 12.78
N SER A 103 -1.52 12.07 13.81
CA SER A 103 -2.02 12.48 15.14
C SER A 103 -2.84 13.78 15.06
N GLN A 104 -2.32 14.78 14.33
CA GLN A 104 -3.04 16.04 14.09
C GLN A 104 -4.34 15.87 13.30
N ALA A 105 -4.40 14.96 12.31
CA ALA A 105 -5.62 14.63 11.58
C ALA A 105 -6.68 14.00 12.50
N ALA A 106 -6.25 13.09 13.40
CA ALA A 106 -7.12 12.45 14.37
C ALA A 106 -7.69 13.48 15.38
N VAL A 107 -6.85 14.37 15.92
CA VAL A 107 -7.30 15.41 16.89
C VAL A 107 -8.19 16.48 16.23
N SER A 108 -7.79 17.00 15.08
CA SER A 108 -8.47 18.15 14.44
C SER A 108 -9.63 17.77 13.54
N GLY A 109 -9.71 16.51 13.10
CA GLY A 109 -10.63 16.04 12.06
C GLY A 109 -10.32 16.58 10.65
N ARG A 110 -9.23 17.35 10.46
CA ARG A 110 -8.83 17.91 9.16
C ARG A 110 -8.05 16.89 8.34
N SER A 111 -8.11 17.03 7.01
CA SER A 111 -7.22 16.30 6.09
C SER A 111 -5.78 16.82 6.27
N MET A 112 -4.85 15.91 6.56
CA MET A 112 -3.42 16.23 6.73
C MET A 112 -2.53 15.49 5.72
N GLN A 113 -3.06 15.13 4.55
CA GLN A 113 -2.38 14.36 3.49
C GLN A 113 -1.84 13.01 4.01
N ILE A 114 -2.73 12.23 4.63
CA ILE A 114 -2.46 10.85 5.06
C ILE A 114 -3.17 9.90 4.10
N LEU A 115 -2.41 9.03 3.45
CA LEU A 115 -2.95 8.06 2.50
C LEU A 115 -3.55 6.85 3.26
N PRO A 116 -4.79 6.42 2.97
CA PRO A 116 -5.40 5.31 3.69
C PRO A 116 -4.69 3.96 3.46
N PRO A 117 -4.70 3.04 4.45
CA PRO A 117 -3.78 1.89 4.50
C PRO A 117 -3.81 0.91 3.32
N LEU A 118 -4.95 0.80 2.62
CA LEU A 118 -5.15 -0.14 1.50
C LEU A 118 -5.17 0.55 0.13
N ALA A 119 -4.89 1.85 0.04
CA ALA A 119 -4.96 2.60 -1.22
C ALA A 119 -4.02 2.03 -2.30
N SER A 120 -2.83 1.53 -1.93
CA SER A 120 -1.89 0.91 -2.86
C SER A 120 -2.35 -0.45 -3.40
N LEU A 121 -3.11 -1.21 -2.61
CA LEU A 121 -3.81 -2.41 -3.09
C LEU A 121 -4.91 -2.03 -4.09
N VAL A 122 -5.71 -1.01 -3.79
CA VAL A 122 -6.75 -0.51 -4.72
C VAL A 122 -6.14 -0.06 -6.05
N LEU A 123 -5.02 0.69 -6.03
CA LEU A 123 -4.35 1.10 -7.25
C LEU A 123 -3.88 -0.10 -8.07
N ARG A 124 -3.10 -1.03 -7.48
CA ARG A 124 -2.60 -2.23 -8.16
C ARG A 124 -3.74 -3.09 -8.74
N GLN A 125 -4.75 -3.40 -7.92
CA GLN A 125 -5.90 -4.20 -8.35
C GLN A 125 -6.69 -3.52 -9.49
N THR A 126 -6.88 -2.20 -9.42
CA THR A 126 -7.58 -1.43 -10.46
C THR A 126 -6.77 -1.39 -11.76
N LEU A 127 -5.47 -1.12 -11.72
CA LEU A 127 -4.59 -1.09 -12.90
C LEU A 127 -4.53 -2.45 -13.60
N ALA A 128 -4.35 -3.53 -12.83
CA ALA A 128 -4.35 -4.90 -13.35
C ALA A 128 -5.70 -5.26 -14.00
N ARG A 129 -6.83 -4.95 -13.34
CA ARG A 129 -8.18 -5.15 -13.89
C ARG A 129 -8.42 -4.35 -15.17
N LEU A 130 -7.88 -3.14 -15.26
CA LEU A 130 -7.97 -2.29 -16.44
C LEU A 130 -7.01 -2.71 -17.55
N GLN A 131 -6.14 -3.70 -17.33
CA GLN A 131 -5.08 -4.13 -18.25
C GLN A 131 -4.14 -2.96 -18.61
N VAL A 132 -3.72 -2.22 -17.59
CA VAL A 132 -2.58 -1.28 -17.70
C VAL A 132 -1.31 -2.07 -17.40
N PRO A 133 -0.28 -2.04 -18.25
CA PRO A 133 1.03 -2.60 -17.93
C PRO A 133 1.60 -1.95 -16.66
N VAL A 134 1.95 -2.77 -15.67
CA VAL A 134 2.60 -2.36 -14.43
C VAL A 134 3.89 -3.16 -14.29
N ALA A 135 4.98 -2.48 -13.95
CA ALA A 135 6.19 -3.10 -13.40
C ALA A 135 6.42 -2.55 -11.98
N GLN A 136 6.96 -3.39 -11.09
CA GLN A 136 7.50 -2.96 -9.82
C GLN A 136 9.01 -3.24 -9.81
N CYS A 137 9.80 -2.23 -9.46
CA CYS A 137 11.25 -2.34 -9.33
C CYS A 137 11.63 -3.25 -8.15
N PHE A 138 12.90 -3.63 -8.07
CA PHE A 138 13.45 -4.25 -6.86
C PHE A 138 13.96 -3.20 -5.86
N GLU A 139 14.34 -2.01 -6.34
CA GLU A 139 14.65 -0.83 -5.54
C GLU A 139 13.85 0.37 -6.07
N GLU A 140 14.45 1.56 -6.20
CA GLU A 140 13.77 2.79 -6.61
C GLU A 140 13.38 2.77 -8.09
N SER A 141 12.30 3.49 -8.45
CA SER A 141 11.78 3.51 -9.83
C SER A 141 12.25 4.68 -10.68
N ASP A 142 12.82 5.74 -10.11
CA ASP A 142 13.14 6.98 -10.82
C ASP A 142 14.10 6.77 -12.01
N HIS A 143 15.21 6.07 -11.77
CA HIS A 143 16.20 5.73 -12.80
C HIS A 143 15.60 4.84 -13.89
N GLU A 144 14.89 3.78 -13.49
CA GLU A 144 14.23 2.84 -14.41
C GLU A 144 13.19 3.53 -15.31
N ILE A 145 12.39 4.44 -14.73
CA ILE A 145 11.43 5.26 -15.48
C ILE A 145 12.15 6.17 -16.48
N ALA A 146 13.23 6.84 -16.06
CA ALA A 146 13.99 7.75 -16.91
C ALA A 146 14.72 7.01 -18.06
N ALA A 147 15.28 5.84 -17.77
CA ALA A 147 15.91 4.95 -18.73
C ALA A 147 14.90 4.45 -19.79
N LEU A 148 13.75 3.92 -19.37
CA LEU A 148 12.67 3.51 -20.27
C LEU A 148 12.15 4.68 -21.13
N ALA A 149 12.03 5.88 -20.55
CA ALA A 149 11.56 7.07 -21.25
C ALA A 149 12.53 7.52 -22.34
N SER A 150 13.84 7.39 -22.10
CA SER A 150 14.88 7.65 -23.08
C SER A 150 14.89 6.59 -24.20
N GLU A 151 14.87 5.30 -23.85
CA GLU A 151 14.88 4.18 -24.80
C GLU A 151 13.65 4.21 -25.72
N TRP A 152 12.45 4.35 -25.15
CA TRP A 152 11.18 4.36 -25.90
C TRP A 152 10.81 5.72 -26.47
N LYS A 153 11.59 6.77 -26.16
CA LYS A 153 11.36 8.17 -26.56
C LYS A 153 9.93 8.63 -26.24
N CYS A 154 9.46 8.35 -25.03
CA CYS A 154 8.12 8.70 -24.56
C CYS A 154 8.17 9.50 -23.25
N PRO A 155 7.23 10.44 -23.03
CA PRO A 155 7.27 11.30 -21.86
C PRO A 155 7.02 10.54 -20.56
N VAL A 156 7.53 11.10 -19.47
CA VAL A 156 7.24 10.71 -18.08
C VAL A 156 6.11 11.57 -17.53
N LEU A 157 5.23 11.00 -16.72
CA LEU A 157 4.23 11.68 -15.90
C LEU A 157 4.62 11.53 -14.42
N SER A 158 5.19 12.57 -13.83
CA SER A 158 5.50 12.66 -12.40
C SER A 158 5.61 14.12 -11.94
N ASN A 159 5.41 14.37 -10.64
CA ASN A 159 5.80 15.60 -9.95
C ASN A 159 7.07 15.39 -9.10
N ASP A 160 7.76 14.25 -9.21
CA ASP A 160 9.09 14.11 -8.62
C ASP A 160 10.08 15.04 -9.34
N SER A 161 10.87 15.78 -8.57
CA SER A 161 11.75 16.79 -9.12
C SER A 161 13.04 16.23 -9.71
N ASP A 162 13.37 14.97 -9.43
CA ASP A 162 14.56 14.33 -9.98
C ASP A 162 14.41 14.14 -11.51
N PHE A 163 13.17 14.00 -12.01
CA PHE A 163 12.85 14.05 -13.45
C PHE A 163 13.04 15.42 -14.13
N PHE A 164 13.34 16.50 -13.39
CA PHE A 164 13.82 17.75 -14.00
C PHE A 164 15.32 17.73 -14.31
N ILE A 165 16.06 16.77 -13.75
CA ILE A 165 17.52 16.62 -13.90
C ILE A 165 17.87 15.62 -15.01
N PHE A 166 17.14 14.49 -15.08
CA PHE A 166 17.30 13.50 -16.15
C PHE A 166 17.07 14.12 -17.54
N ASP A 167 17.95 13.83 -18.50
CA ASP A 167 17.81 14.30 -19.88
C ASP A 167 16.79 13.46 -20.67
N LEU A 168 15.50 13.76 -20.48
CA LEU A 168 14.38 13.03 -21.06
C LEU A 168 14.04 13.53 -22.48
N PRO A 169 14.29 12.77 -23.56
CA PRO A 169 14.16 13.26 -24.94
C PRO A 169 12.73 13.66 -25.34
N ALA A 170 11.72 13.05 -24.71
CA ALA A 170 10.31 13.34 -24.93
C ALA A 170 9.70 14.29 -23.88
N GLY A 171 10.51 14.73 -22.91
CA GLY A 171 10.14 15.66 -21.84
C GLY A 171 9.35 15.05 -20.68
N LEU A 172 9.37 15.75 -19.55
CA LEU A 172 8.54 15.49 -18.38
C LEU A 172 7.18 16.19 -18.51
N LEU A 173 6.11 15.54 -18.07
CA LEU A 173 4.79 16.11 -17.87
C LEU A 173 4.52 16.19 -16.37
N PRO A 174 4.59 17.37 -15.73
CA PRO A 174 4.16 17.55 -14.35
C PRO A 174 2.68 17.21 -14.20
N ILE A 175 2.34 16.29 -13.29
CA ILE A 175 0.97 15.86 -13.02
C ILE A 175 0.11 17.05 -12.56
N SER A 176 0.69 18.00 -11.81
CA SER A 176 0.02 19.25 -11.38
C SER A 176 -0.46 20.12 -12.55
N HIS A 177 0.13 19.94 -13.73
CA HIS A 177 -0.23 20.61 -14.97
C HIS A 177 -0.86 19.67 -16.00
N PHE A 178 -1.25 18.44 -15.61
CA PHE A 178 -1.82 17.46 -16.52
C PHE A 178 -3.36 17.42 -16.37
N HIS A 179 -4.08 18.19 -17.19
CA HIS A 179 -5.52 18.44 -17.02
C HIS A 179 -6.43 17.27 -17.48
N TRP A 180 -6.14 16.06 -17.02
CA TRP A 180 -6.84 14.83 -17.41
C TRP A 180 -8.34 14.79 -17.08
N LYS A 181 -8.77 15.56 -16.06
CA LYS A 181 -10.19 15.71 -15.69
C LYS A 181 -11.00 16.40 -16.80
N GLU A 182 -10.33 17.15 -17.69
CA GLU A 182 -10.92 17.95 -18.77
C GLU A 182 -10.33 17.52 -20.12
N VAL A 183 -10.82 16.39 -20.64
CA VAL A 183 -10.47 15.93 -22.00
C VAL A 183 -11.02 16.90 -23.03
N ASN A 184 -10.11 17.60 -23.70
CA ASN A 184 -10.41 18.61 -24.69
C ASN A 184 -10.52 17.99 -26.11
N ARG A 185 -11.12 18.72 -27.04
CA ARG A 185 -11.35 18.26 -28.43
C ARG A 185 -10.85 19.27 -29.45
N THR A 186 -10.21 18.81 -30.51
CA THR A 186 -9.90 19.59 -31.71
C THR A 186 -10.34 18.77 -32.93
N GLY A 187 -11.45 19.18 -33.54
CA GLY A 187 -12.12 18.39 -34.58
C GLY A 187 -12.55 17.01 -34.06
N SER A 188 -12.13 15.96 -34.76
CA SER A 188 -12.39 14.56 -34.38
C SER A 188 -11.45 14.00 -33.31
N GLN A 189 -10.42 14.75 -32.90
CA GLN A 189 -9.34 14.23 -32.04
C GLN A 189 -9.41 14.79 -30.62
N ASN A 190 -9.41 13.92 -29.63
CA ASN A 190 -9.35 14.27 -28.22
C ASN A 190 -7.89 14.51 -27.80
N PHE A 191 -7.68 15.31 -26.75
CA PHE A 191 -6.37 15.54 -26.14
C PHE A 191 -6.51 15.96 -24.68
N ILE A 192 -5.43 15.80 -23.91
CA ILE A 192 -5.28 16.39 -22.58
C ILE A 192 -4.40 17.63 -22.73
N SER A 193 -4.89 18.78 -22.24
CA SER A 193 -4.06 19.98 -22.12
C SER A 193 -3.04 19.77 -21.01
N CYS A 194 -1.76 20.02 -21.28
CA CYS A 194 -0.75 19.94 -20.24
C CYS A 194 0.49 20.79 -20.53
N ARG A 195 1.30 21.02 -19.50
CA ARG A 195 2.65 21.53 -19.67
C ARG A 195 3.66 20.41 -19.86
N ARG A 196 4.66 20.66 -20.69
CA ARG A 196 5.83 19.80 -20.86
C ARG A 196 7.11 20.56 -20.51
N PHE A 197 7.99 19.89 -19.78
CA PHE A 197 9.32 20.37 -19.44
C PHE A 197 10.38 19.66 -20.29
N TYR A 198 11.44 20.39 -20.63
CA TYR A 198 12.66 19.85 -21.22
C TYR A 198 13.87 20.48 -20.50
N THR A 199 14.87 19.65 -20.21
CA THR A 199 16.20 20.06 -19.71
C THR A 199 16.81 21.18 -20.56
N SER A 200 16.70 21.09 -21.88
CA SER A 200 17.17 22.12 -22.82
C SER A 200 16.50 23.49 -22.62
N SER A 201 15.21 23.53 -22.29
CA SER A 201 14.48 24.78 -21.97
C SER A 201 14.96 25.37 -20.63
N PHE A 202 15.21 24.53 -19.63
CA PHE A 202 15.75 24.93 -18.33
C PHE A 202 17.18 25.48 -18.46
N CYS A 203 18.08 24.74 -19.12
CA CYS A 203 19.44 25.15 -19.45
C CYS A 203 19.47 26.49 -20.19
N SER A 204 18.63 26.65 -21.22
CA SER A 204 18.52 27.90 -21.99
C SER A 204 18.00 29.07 -21.15
N PHE A 205 17.10 28.82 -20.19
CA PHE A 205 16.54 29.86 -19.34
C PHE A 205 17.52 30.35 -18.27
N PHE A 206 18.24 29.44 -17.60
CA PHE A 206 19.20 29.78 -16.54
C PHE A 206 20.63 30.02 -17.06
N GLY A 207 20.92 29.70 -18.32
CA GLY A 207 22.26 29.82 -18.92
C GLY A 207 23.25 28.74 -18.47
N VAL A 208 22.76 27.61 -17.97
CA VAL A 208 23.55 26.50 -17.41
C VAL A 208 23.72 25.38 -18.44
N GLN A 209 24.89 24.75 -18.49
CA GLN A 209 25.14 23.64 -19.42
C GLN A 209 24.41 22.36 -19.01
N LEU A 210 23.94 21.57 -20.00
CA LEU A 210 23.22 20.33 -19.79
C LEU A 210 24.02 19.31 -18.95
N GLN A 211 25.33 19.19 -19.20
CA GLN A 211 26.23 18.31 -18.45
C GLN A 211 26.43 18.71 -16.98
N LEU A 212 26.04 19.93 -16.57
CA LEU A 212 26.11 20.39 -15.18
C LEU A 212 24.82 20.10 -14.38
N LEU A 213 23.75 19.57 -15.00
CA LEU A 213 22.50 19.29 -14.27
C LEU A 213 22.66 18.25 -13.15
N PRO A 214 23.41 17.14 -13.31
CA PRO A 214 23.69 16.24 -12.19
C PRO A 214 24.47 16.93 -11.07
N SER A 215 25.45 17.78 -11.40
CA SER A 215 26.22 18.56 -10.42
C SER A 215 25.35 19.59 -9.70
N PHE A 216 24.40 20.22 -10.40
CA PHE A 216 23.37 21.08 -9.79
C PHE A 216 22.54 20.30 -8.77
N ALA A 217 22.04 19.11 -9.13
CA ALA A 217 21.26 18.28 -8.22
C ALA A 217 22.08 17.86 -6.97
N ALA A 218 23.35 17.49 -7.17
CA ALA A 218 24.24 17.12 -6.07
C ALA A 218 24.53 18.30 -5.12
N LEU A 219 24.88 19.47 -5.65
CA LEU A 219 25.20 20.68 -4.86
C LEU A 219 23.96 21.34 -4.22
N ALA A 220 22.77 21.15 -4.81
CA ALA A 220 21.49 21.57 -4.22
C ALA A 220 21.18 20.83 -2.90
N GLY A 221 21.83 19.69 -2.66
CA GLY A 221 21.62 18.81 -1.53
C GLY A 221 20.88 17.56 -1.96
N ASN A 222 21.64 16.48 -2.12
CA ASN A 222 21.13 15.14 -2.42
C ASN A 222 21.20 14.25 -1.16
N ASP A 223 20.86 12.97 -1.29
CA ASP A 223 20.89 12.01 -0.18
C ASP A 223 22.33 11.52 0.18
N TYR A 224 23.37 12.04 -0.46
CA TYR A 224 24.78 11.67 -0.21
C TYR A 224 25.53 12.76 0.58
N VAL A 225 25.28 14.03 0.24
CA VAL A 225 25.97 15.19 0.84
C VAL A 225 24.99 16.33 1.08
N LYS A 226 25.04 16.90 2.28
CA LYS A 226 24.34 18.14 2.63
C LYS A 226 25.36 19.26 2.85
N LEU A 227 25.69 19.98 1.78
CA LEU A 227 26.56 21.16 1.82
C LEU A 227 25.82 22.37 2.42
N THR A 228 25.48 22.31 3.71
CA THR A 228 24.74 23.35 4.44
C THR A 228 25.56 24.61 4.70
N GLU A 229 26.89 24.49 4.64
CA GLU A 229 27.85 25.58 4.90
C GLU A 229 27.95 26.56 3.71
N ILE A 230 27.66 26.11 2.48
CA ILE A 230 27.72 26.98 1.29
C ILE A 230 26.43 27.81 1.19
N ASN A 231 26.54 29.10 1.49
CA ASN A 231 25.44 30.04 1.33
C ASN A 231 25.25 30.45 -0.15
N TRP A 232 24.61 29.59 -0.93
CA TRP A 232 24.30 29.87 -2.35
C TRP A 232 23.48 31.14 -2.59
N THR A 233 22.78 31.68 -1.58
CA THR A 233 21.99 32.92 -1.74
C THR A 233 22.85 34.16 -2.02
N GLN A 234 24.16 34.12 -1.72
CA GLN A 234 25.09 35.22 -2.06
C GLN A 234 25.29 35.42 -3.57
N PHE A 235 24.94 34.43 -4.39
CA PHE A 235 24.98 34.48 -5.86
C PHE A 235 23.60 34.78 -6.48
N ALA A 236 22.57 34.94 -5.65
CA ALA A 236 21.24 35.38 -6.08
C ALA A 236 21.25 36.89 -6.40
N PRO A 237 20.30 37.40 -7.19
CA PRO A 237 20.27 38.82 -7.56
C PRO A 237 19.87 39.70 -6.36
N ALA A 238 20.55 40.83 -6.21
CA ALA A 238 20.43 41.70 -5.03
C ALA A 238 19.09 42.45 -4.89
N ASP A 239 18.25 42.45 -5.94
CA ASP A 239 16.93 43.09 -6.00
C ASP A 239 15.76 42.14 -5.61
N GLN A 240 16.03 40.86 -5.29
CA GLN A 240 15.01 39.95 -4.77
C GLN A 240 14.78 40.14 -3.26
N GLU A 241 13.54 40.47 -2.85
CA GLU A 241 13.13 40.51 -1.43
C GLU A 241 13.38 39.19 -0.67
N ARG A 242 13.46 38.06 -1.38
CA ARG A 242 13.73 36.72 -0.84
C ARG A 242 14.63 35.94 -1.81
N PRO A 243 15.97 36.01 -1.67
CA PRO A 243 16.89 35.35 -2.59
C PRO A 243 16.75 33.83 -2.55
N SER A 244 16.61 33.20 -3.72
CA SER A 244 16.46 31.76 -3.85
C SER A 244 17.82 31.04 -3.81
N ARG A 245 18.00 30.10 -2.87
CA ARG A 245 19.20 29.25 -2.77
C ARG A 245 19.50 28.54 -4.10
N LEU A 246 18.49 27.95 -4.73
CA LEU A 246 18.65 27.21 -5.98
C LEU A 246 18.93 28.13 -7.17
N GLU A 247 18.36 29.34 -7.20
CA GLU A 247 18.66 30.30 -8.27
C GLU A 247 20.09 30.83 -8.15
N GLY A 248 20.56 31.11 -6.94
CA GLY A 248 21.95 31.48 -6.69
C GLY A 248 22.94 30.37 -7.11
N LEU A 249 22.64 29.11 -6.78
CA LEU A 249 23.43 27.97 -7.24
C LEU A 249 23.45 27.86 -8.79
N LEU A 250 22.31 28.02 -9.46
CA LEU A 250 22.23 28.00 -10.93
C LEU A 250 23.03 29.15 -11.57
N ARG A 251 22.95 30.35 -11.00
CA ARG A 251 23.73 31.52 -11.44
C ARG A 251 25.23 31.31 -11.27
N TRP A 252 25.66 30.70 -10.16
CA TRP A 252 27.05 30.36 -9.92
C TRP A 252 27.55 29.25 -10.86
N LEU A 253 26.73 28.23 -11.14
CA LEU A 253 27.08 27.13 -12.06
C LEU A 253 27.23 27.57 -13.52
N ARG A 254 26.66 28.71 -13.92
CA ARG A 254 26.76 29.25 -15.29
C ARG A 254 28.20 29.55 -15.73
N ASP A 255 29.08 29.89 -14.79
CA ASP A 255 30.47 30.25 -15.11
C ASP A 255 31.37 29.03 -15.35
N PHE A 256 30.86 27.81 -15.10
CA PHE A 256 31.56 26.55 -15.31
C PHE A 256 31.21 25.92 -16.65
N GLN A 257 32.09 25.04 -17.12
CA GLN A 257 31.85 24.21 -18.29
C GLN A 257 31.74 22.73 -17.87
N ARG A 258 32.73 22.24 -17.13
CA ARG A 258 32.81 20.83 -16.74
C ARG A 258 32.31 20.60 -15.30
N PRO A 259 31.65 19.46 -15.03
CA PRO A 259 31.29 19.04 -13.68
C PRO A 259 32.45 19.08 -12.68
N GLN A 260 33.61 18.58 -13.09
CA GLN A 260 34.80 18.47 -12.23
C GLN A 260 35.24 19.83 -11.69
N ASP A 261 35.35 20.82 -12.59
CA ASP A 261 35.75 22.19 -12.26
C ASP A 261 34.75 22.83 -11.27
N ALA A 262 33.45 22.58 -11.46
CA ALA A 262 32.39 23.08 -10.57
C ALA A 262 32.42 22.41 -9.19
N LEU A 263 32.60 21.10 -9.09
CA LEU A 263 32.69 20.42 -7.79
C LEU A 263 33.92 20.87 -7.00
N GLU A 264 35.09 20.97 -7.64
CA GLU A 264 36.32 21.45 -6.99
C GLU A 264 36.19 22.90 -6.51
N ALA A 265 35.58 23.77 -7.31
CA ALA A 265 35.31 25.15 -6.90
C ALA A 265 34.30 25.25 -5.74
N ALA A 266 33.26 24.40 -5.74
CA ALA A 266 32.29 24.35 -4.64
C ALA A 266 32.95 23.94 -3.31
N LEU A 267 33.84 22.95 -3.34
CA LEU A 267 34.63 22.58 -2.16
C LEU A 267 35.70 23.63 -1.79
N GLY A 268 36.08 24.52 -2.70
CA GLY A 268 36.88 25.71 -2.38
C GLY A 268 36.12 26.75 -1.54
N LEU A 269 34.78 26.81 -1.67
CA LEU A 269 33.94 27.71 -0.84
C LEU A 269 33.81 27.26 0.62
N LEU A 270 34.22 26.02 0.93
CA LEU A 270 34.21 25.45 2.29
C LEU A 270 35.49 25.79 3.09
N GLY A 271 36.47 26.45 2.47
CA GLY A 271 37.75 26.78 3.10
C GLY A 271 38.72 25.59 3.17
N ASP A 272 39.61 25.62 4.17
CA ASP A 272 40.69 24.65 4.34
C ASP A 272 40.19 23.30 4.87
N LEU A 273 39.69 22.46 3.97
CA LEU A 273 39.37 21.06 4.22
C LEU A 273 40.65 20.19 4.19
N SER A 274 40.72 19.18 5.05
CA SER A 274 41.78 18.16 4.94
C SER A 274 41.67 17.38 3.61
N PRO A 275 42.78 16.86 3.06
CA PRO A 275 42.77 16.09 1.82
C PRO A 275 41.82 14.88 1.85
N GLU A 276 41.64 14.26 3.01
CA GLU A 276 40.75 13.12 3.25
C GLU A 276 39.29 13.53 3.16
N THR A 277 38.91 14.58 3.90
CA THR A 277 37.54 15.13 3.91
C THR A 277 37.16 15.67 2.54
N ARG A 278 38.08 16.34 1.83
CA ARG A 278 37.84 16.80 0.45
C ARG A 278 37.57 15.63 -0.49
N ARG A 279 38.34 14.54 -0.38
CA ARG A 279 38.16 13.33 -1.21
C ARG A 279 36.83 12.64 -0.93
N ASP A 280 36.44 12.51 0.33
CA ASP A 280 35.14 11.96 0.74
C ASP A 280 33.97 12.78 0.19
N TYR A 281 34.02 14.12 0.30
CA TYR A 281 33.01 14.99 -0.30
C TYR A 281 32.93 14.84 -1.83
N LEU A 282 34.06 14.84 -2.54
CA LEU A 282 34.08 14.61 -3.99
C LEU A 282 33.46 13.26 -4.36
N GLN A 283 33.85 12.18 -3.66
CA GLN A 283 33.34 10.83 -3.91
C GLN A 283 31.81 10.79 -3.76
N LYS A 284 31.28 11.33 -2.66
CA LYS A 284 29.83 11.37 -2.41
C LYS A 284 29.07 12.28 -3.39
N LEU A 285 29.69 13.38 -3.85
CA LEU A 285 29.13 14.24 -4.90
C LEU A 285 29.07 13.52 -6.26
N TYR A 286 30.12 12.79 -6.65
CA TYR A 286 30.12 11.99 -7.88
C TYR A 286 29.09 10.84 -7.80
N GLN A 287 29.02 10.10 -6.70
CA GLN A 287 28.02 9.04 -6.52
C GLN A 287 26.59 9.58 -6.67
N GLY A 288 26.29 10.76 -6.12
CA GLY A 288 24.99 11.40 -6.30
C GLY A 288 24.77 12.10 -7.66
N MET A 289 25.78 12.09 -8.55
CA MET A 289 25.61 12.40 -9.97
C MET A 289 25.36 11.12 -10.80
N GLU A 290 25.92 9.98 -10.40
CA GLU A 290 25.73 8.68 -11.07
C GLU A 290 24.26 8.24 -11.10
N ASP A 291 23.46 8.62 -10.10
CA ASP A 291 22.00 8.39 -10.07
C ASP A 291 21.26 9.00 -11.27
N TYR A 292 21.84 10.01 -11.92
CA TYR A 292 21.28 10.65 -13.12
C TYR A 292 21.85 10.12 -14.44
N GLU A 293 22.80 9.17 -14.40
CA GLU A 293 23.39 8.57 -15.59
C GLU A 293 22.45 7.52 -16.20
N LEU A 294 21.85 7.82 -17.35
CA LEU A 294 20.90 6.94 -18.02
C LEU A 294 21.60 5.69 -18.60
N ARG A 295 21.31 4.52 -18.01
CA ARG A 295 21.74 3.19 -18.46
C ARG A 295 20.53 2.41 -18.99
N PRO A 296 20.67 1.41 -19.87
CA PRO A 296 19.53 0.64 -20.40
C PRO A 296 18.73 -0.06 -19.30
N SER A 297 17.39 0.03 -19.36
CA SER A 297 16.51 -0.52 -18.33
C SER A 297 16.26 -2.03 -18.52
N PRO A 298 16.50 -2.89 -17.50
CA PRO A 298 16.08 -4.29 -17.54
C PRO A 298 14.55 -4.45 -17.66
N LEU A 299 13.76 -3.47 -17.21
CA LEU A 299 12.30 -3.50 -17.34
C LEU A 299 11.81 -3.42 -18.79
N SER A 300 12.64 -2.96 -19.75
CA SER A 300 12.24 -2.96 -21.16
C SER A 300 11.96 -4.39 -21.65
N ARG A 301 12.82 -5.34 -21.26
CA ARG A 301 12.63 -6.77 -21.53
C ARG A 301 11.40 -7.34 -20.82
N PHE A 302 11.08 -6.87 -19.62
CA PHE A 302 9.86 -7.26 -18.90
C PHE A 302 8.60 -6.80 -19.63
N PHE A 303 8.51 -5.53 -20.02
CA PHE A 303 7.34 -4.99 -20.70
C PHE A 303 7.15 -5.57 -22.13
N LEU A 304 8.22 -5.99 -22.80
CA LEU A 304 8.17 -6.58 -24.15
C LEU A 304 7.95 -8.10 -24.15
N HIS A 305 8.53 -8.83 -23.20
CA HIS A 305 8.62 -10.30 -23.23
C HIS A 305 8.15 -10.99 -21.94
N GLY A 306 7.78 -10.25 -20.90
CA GLY A 306 7.37 -10.80 -19.61
C GLY A 306 8.51 -11.41 -18.77
N VAL A 307 9.77 -11.19 -19.16
CA VAL A 307 10.95 -11.69 -18.42
C VAL A 307 11.33 -10.67 -17.35
N PRO A 308 11.33 -11.03 -16.05
CA PRO A 308 11.69 -10.10 -14.98
C PRO A 308 13.19 -9.76 -15.02
N PRO A 309 13.63 -8.66 -14.39
CA PRO A 309 15.03 -8.42 -14.09
C PRO A 309 15.63 -9.56 -13.26
N GLU A 310 16.94 -9.75 -13.42
CA GLU A 310 17.77 -10.62 -12.59
C GLU A 310 18.59 -9.75 -11.63
N PHE A 311 18.90 -10.25 -10.43
CA PHE A 311 19.85 -9.57 -9.55
C PHE A 311 21.28 -9.69 -10.11
N SER A 312 22.08 -8.64 -9.90
CA SER A 312 23.49 -8.63 -10.29
C SER A 312 24.24 -9.77 -9.60
N ALA A 313 24.98 -10.58 -10.38
CA ALA A 313 25.56 -11.86 -9.95
C ALA A 313 26.71 -11.76 -8.91
N LEU A 314 26.93 -10.60 -8.28
CA LEU A 314 28.06 -10.36 -7.39
C LEU A 314 27.73 -10.53 -5.89
N GLU A 315 26.47 -10.36 -5.44
CA GLU A 315 26.17 -10.35 -3.98
C GLU A 315 24.88 -11.05 -3.52
N GLU A 316 23.87 -11.32 -4.36
CA GLU A 316 22.49 -11.57 -3.86
C GLU A 316 21.78 -12.87 -4.30
N VAL A 317 22.43 -13.74 -5.07
CA VAL A 317 21.78 -14.90 -5.74
C VAL A 317 21.12 -15.89 -4.76
N ASP A 318 21.67 -16.05 -3.55
CA ASP A 318 21.16 -16.97 -2.54
C ASP A 318 20.11 -16.35 -1.58
N LEU A 319 19.92 -15.02 -1.60
CA LEU A 319 19.02 -14.31 -0.67
C LEU A 319 17.58 -14.21 -1.19
N VAL A 320 17.38 -14.09 -2.51
CA VAL A 320 16.06 -13.92 -3.12
C VAL A 320 15.83 -15.00 -4.18
N PRO A 321 15.07 -16.07 -3.88
CA PRO A 321 14.80 -17.14 -4.82
C PRO A 321 14.23 -16.67 -6.17
N HIS A 322 14.77 -17.21 -7.27
CA HIS A 322 14.38 -16.86 -8.65
C HIS A 322 12.86 -16.88 -8.93
N TRP A 323 12.09 -17.71 -8.21
CA TRP A 323 10.64 -17.76 -8.38
C TRP A 323 9.94 -16.45 -7.97
N MET A 324 10.53 -15.68 -7.05
CA MET A 324 9.97 -14.43 -6.54
C MET A 324 10.09 -13.28 -7.54
N LEU A 325 11.07 -13.33 -8.46
CA LEU A 325 11.37 -12.25 -9.40
C LEU A 325 10.15 -11.86 -10.23
N LEU A 326 9.49 -12.83 -10.88
CA LEU A 326 8.33 -12.57 -11.73
C LEU A 326 7.12 -11.98 -10.95
N PRO A 327 6.63 -12.57 -9.83
CA PRO A 327 5.53 -11.99 -9.08
C PRO A 327 5.90 -10.66 -8.40
N LEU A 328 7.17 -10.42 -8.06
CA LEU A 328 7.63 -9.10 -7.62
C LEU A 328 7.52 -8.08 -8.76
N THR A 329 8.12 -8.33 -9.93
CA THR A 329 8.04 -7.38 -11.06
C THR A 329 6.61 -7.16 -11.54
N GLN A 330 5.73 -8.17 -11.45
CA GLN A 330 4.29 -8.04 -11.74
C GLN A 330 3.50 -7.27 -10.65
N ALA A 331 4.14 -6.80 -9.58
CA ALA A 331 3.51 -6.22 -8.40
C ALA A 331 2.43 -7.13 -7.75
N ARG A 332 2.59 -8.46 -7.87
CA ARG A 332 1.70 -9.49 -7.32
C ARG A 332 2.18 -10.02 -5.97
N LEU A 333 3.48 -10.00 -5.72
CA LEU A 333 4.08 -10.13 -4.40
C LEU A 333 4.44 -8.73 -3.90
N THR A 334 4.39 -8.50 -2.59
CA THR A 334 4.73 -7.19 -2.01
C THR A 334 6.24 -7.00 -1.97
N SER A 335 6.73 -5.81 -2.33
CA SER A 335 8.17 -5.52 -2.33
C SER A 335 8.82 -5.58 -0.94
N GLU A 336 8.04 -5.37 0.12
CA GLU A 336 8.45 -5.51 1.53
C GLU A 336 9.18 -6.83 1.86
N VAL A 337 8.93 -7.91 1.11
CA VAL A 337 9.66 -9.17 1.31
C VAL A 337 11.15 -9.02 1.01
N LEU A 338 11.53 -8.11 0.12
CA LEU A 338 12.92 -7.79 -0.20
C LEU A 338 13.58 -7.02 0.96
N ASP A 339 12.87 -6.08 1.61
CA ASP A 339 13.37 -5.40 2.82
C ASP A 339 13.64 -6.41 3.95
N VAL A 340 12.77 -7.41 4.10
CA VAL A 340 12.97 -8.47 5.10
C VAL A 340 14.14 -9.39 4.73
N LEU A 341 14.27 -9.82 3.48
CA LEU A 341 15.34 -10.72 3.03
C LEU A 341 16.72 -10.05 3.03
N ARG A 342 16.81 -8.85 2.41
CA ARG A 342 18.07 -8.12 2.17
C ARG A 342 18.51 -7.30 3.39
N LEU A 343 17.58 -6.63 4.07
CA LEU A 343 17.88 -5.68 5.15
C LEU A 343 17.54 -6.18 6.55
N ARG A 344 16.78 -7.28 6.69
CA ARG A 344 16.19 -7.72 7.97
C ARG A 344 15.33 -6.63 8.63
N THR A 345 14.70 -5.77 7.82
CA THR A 345 13.80 -4.71 8.29
C THR A 345 12.42 -4.81 7.65
N MET A 346 11.42 -4.21 8.29
CA MET A 346 10.07 -4.04 7.73
C MET A 346 9.71 -2.55 7.78
N LYS A 347 9.87 -1.85 6.66
CA LYS A 347 9.72 -0.39 6.57
C LYS A 347 8.33 0.06 6.07
N GLY A 348 7.65 -0.69 5.20
CA GLY A 348 6.33 -0.31 4.66
C GLY A 348 5.12 -0.63 5.55
N LEU A 349 5.29 -0.56 6.88
CA LEU A 349 4.16 -0.55 7.80
C LEU A 349 3.32 0.71 7.56
N SER A 350 1.99 0.55 7.54
CA SER A 350 1.10 1.66 7.19
C SER A 350 0.93 2.60 8.38
N LEU A 351 1.22 3.89 8.19
CA LEU A 351 0.78 4.95 9.10
C LEU A 351 -0.65 5.38 8.74
N ALA A 352 -1.60 5.14 9.66
CA ALA A 352 -3.00 5.54 9.52
C ALA A 352 -3.32 6.76 10.39
N VAL A 353 -4.47 7.40 10.17
CA VAL A 353 -4.97 8.47 11.05
C VAL A 353 -5.41 7.86 12.38
N GLU A 354 -4.66 8.13 13.45
CA GLU A 354 -4.91 7.66 14.82
C GLU A 354 -4.19 8.55 15.84
N LEU A 355 -4.62 8.52 17.11
CA LEU A 355 -3.97 9.31 18.16
C LEU A 355 -2.63 8.70 18.57
N GLN A 356 -1.64 9.56 18.82
CA GLN A 356 -0.31 9.16 19.30
C GLN A 356 -0.35 8.35 20.61
N ASP A 357 -1.27 8.69 21.53
CA ASP A 357 -1.42 8.05 22.84
C ASP A 357 -1.94 6.59 22.76
N LEU A 358 -2.54 6.22 21.61
CA LEU A 358 -2.91 4.84 21.34
C LEU A 358 -1.70 4.09 20.79
N PRO A 359 -1.53 2.79 21.11
CA PRO A 359 -0.52 1.95 20.45
C PRO A 359 -0.70 1.95 18.93
N SER A 360 0.35 1.68 18.16
CA SER A 360 0.22 1.56 16.70
C SER A 360 -0.79 0.47 16.31
N SER A 361 -1.67 0.77 15.35
CA SER A 361 -2.64 -0.21 14.84
C SER A 361 -1.96 -1.41 14.15
N ASN A 362 -0.71 -1.26 13.69
CA ASN A 362 0.12 -2.34 13.14
C ASN A 362 0.40 -3.47 14.15
N ARG A 363 0.33 -3.21 15.46
CA ARG A 363 0.55 -4.23 16.51
C ARG A 363 -0.45 -5.39 16.43
N THR A 364 -1.69 -5.14 15.98
CA THR A 364 -2.72 -6.20 15.93
C THR A 364 -2.39 -7.28 14.89
N SER A 365 -1.66 -6.92 13.84
CA SER A 365 -1.23 -7.86 12.79
C SER A 365 0.20 -8.39 12.96
N SER A 366 0.86 -8.11 14.09
CA SER A 366 2.23 -8.55 14.36
C SER A 366 2.41 -10.07 14.20
N SER A 367 1.58 -10.92 14.81
CA SER A 367 1.76 -12.39 14.66
C SER A 367 1.51 -12.93 13.26
N ILE A 368 0.82 -12.19 12.37
CA ILE A 368 0.74 -12.54 10.94
C ILE A 368 2.10 -12.26 10.27
N ARG A 369 2.74 -11.13 10.60
CA ARG A 369 4.06 -10.77 10.08
C ARG A 369 5.18 -11.65 10.65
N GLN A 370 5.14 -12.03 11.92
CA GLN A 370 6.09 -12.98 12.52
C GLN A 370 6.16 -14.29 11.73
N VAL A 371 5.02 -14.77 11.22
CA VAL A 371 4.96 -15.97 10.36
C VAL A 371 5.52 -15.69 8.96
N MET A 372 5.24 -14.52 8.38
CA MET A 372 5.91 -14.10 7.13
C MET A 372 7.43 -14.07 7.30
N TYR A 373 7.94 -13.55 8.41
CA TYR A 373 9.39 -13.56 8.71
C TYR A 373 9.91 -14.98 8.90
N GLY A 374 9.15 -15.87 9.56
CA GLY A 374 9.54 -17.28 9.71
C GLY A 374 9.65 -18.01 8.37
N LEU A 375 8.72 -17.73 7.44
CA LEU A 375 8.73 -18.27 6.07
C LEU A 375 9.84 -17.68 5.20
N LEU A 376 10.18 -16.39 5.38
CA LEU A 376 11.22 -15.71 4.60
C LEU A 376 12.64 -16.05 5.08
N LEU A 377 12.84 -16.19 6.39
CA LEU A 377 14.18 -16.27 6.98
C LEU A 377 14.60 -17.71 7.37
N GLY A 378 13.64 -18.64 7.48
CA GLY A 378 13.89 -20.02 7.87
C GLY A 378 14.39 -20.17 9.33
N ASN A 379 14.63 -21.41 9.76
CA ASN A 379 15.00 -21.74 11.15
C ASN A 379 16.46 -21.37 11.53
N GLN A 380 17.05 -20.31 10.96
CA GLN A 380 18.40 -19.85 11.31
C GLN A 380 18.34 -18.90 12.50
N GLU A 381 18.95 -19.29 13.64
CA GLU A 381 19.03 -18.45 14.83
C GLU A 381 20.35 -17.65 14.91
N PRO A 382 20.33 -16.42 15.47
CA PRO A 382 19.19 -15.56 15.76
C PRO A 382 19.03 -14.47 14.68
N LEU A 383 17.88 -14.43 14.00
CA LEU A 383 17.60 -13.44 12.95
C LEU A 383 16.29 -12.68 13.26
N GLN A 384 16.39 -11.68 14.13
CA GLN A 384 15.29 -10.75 14.40
C GLN A 384 15.01 -9.85 13.19
N VAL A 385 13.75 -9.42 13.01
CA VAL A 385 13.37 -8.42 12.01
C VAL A 385 13.08 -7.10 12.70
N MET A 386 13.67 -6.01 12.23
CA MET A 386 13.46 -4.67 12.76
C MET A 386 12.23 -4.02 12.09
N GLU A 387 11.10 -3.97 12.79
CA GLU A 387 9.90 -3.27 12.33
C GLU A 387 10.01 -1.76 12.57
N VAL A 388 9.94 -0.94 11.52
CA VAL A 388 9.90 0.51 11.67
C VAL A 388 8.45 0.95 11.89
N ASP A 389 8.10 1.22 13.14
CA ASP A 389 6.74 1.57 13.58
C ASP A 389 6.78 2.68 14.65
N ARG A 390 5.64 3.31 14.92
CA ARG A 390 5.56 4.39 15.90
C ARG A 390 5.43 3.89 17.34
N VAL A 391 6.07 4.60 18.26
CA VAL A 391 5.85 4.51 19.71
C VAL A 391 5.53 5.93 20.19
N GLY A 392 4.27 6.18 20.56
CA GLY A 392 3.80 7.55 20.79
C GLY A 392 3.82 8.37 19.51
N SER A 393 4.54 9.49 19.54
CA SER A 393 4.76 10.44 18.44
C SER A 393 6.04 10.20 17.64
N GLU A 394 6.91 9.28 18.09
CA GLU A 394 8.23 9.01 17.52
C GLU A 394 8.27 7.67 16.80
N VAL A 395 9.27 7.48 15.93
CA VAL A 395 9.44 6.29 15.09
C VAL A 395 10.64 5.50 15.59
N TYR A 396 10.46 4.20 15.80
CA TYR A 396 11.49 3.31 16.32
C TYR A 396 11.63 2.07 15.44
N SER A 397 12.86 1.54 15.38
CA SER A 397 13.13 0.19 14.86
C SER A 397 12.91 -0.81 16.00
N ILE A 398 11.81 -1.54 15.96
CA ILE A 398 11.38 -2.47 17.01
C ILE A 398 11.81 -3.90 16.62
N PRO A 399 12.61 -4.60 17.43
CA PRO A 399 12.96 -6.00 17.15
C PRO A 399 11.73 -6.89 17.30
N VAL A 400 11.49 -7.74 16.31
CA VAL A 400 10.40 -8.72 16.29
C VAL A 400 10.93 -10.09 15.92
N ASP A 401 10.70 -11.06 16.81
CA ASP A 401 11.10 -12.44 16.61
C ASP A 401 10.22 -13.11 15.54
N PRO A 402 10.80 -13.80 14.54
CA PRO A 402 10.06 -14.65 13.62
C PRO A 402 9.35 -15.81 14.34
N MET A 403 8.22 -16.27 13.80
CA MET A 403 7.45 -17.38 14.37
C MET A 403 7.71 -18.69 13.62
N PHE A 404 8.24 -19.68 14.33
CA PHE A 404 8.54 -21.01 13.81
C PHE A 404 7.66 -22.08 14.49
N SER A 405 6.46 -22.32 13.95
CA SER A 405 5.51 -23.30 14.51
C SER A 405 5.06 -24.33 13.48
N GLY A 406 4.83 -25.57 13.94
CA GLY A 406 4.21 -26.65 13.17
C GLY A 406 4.80 -26.84 11.75
N ILE A 407 3.94 -26.65 10.75
CA ILE A 407 4.23 -26.81 9.32
C ILE A 407 5.28 -25.79 8.83
N ILE A 408 5.34 -24.57 9.40
CA ILE A 408 6.27 -23.50 8.97
C ILE A 408 7.73 -23.98 9.07
N LYS A 409 8.07 -24.78 10.09
CA LYS A 409 9.43 -25.35 10.23
C LYS A 409 9.82 -26.33 9.12
N GLN A 410 8.85 -26.83 8.34
CA GLN A 410 9.03 -27.82 7.28
C GLN A 410 8.95 -27.20 5.88
N MET A 411 8.55 -25.93 5.78
CA MET A 411 8.55 -25.16 4.54
C MET A 411 9.92 -24.53 4.29
N ASP A 412 10.40 -24.61 3.06
CA ASP A 412 11.61 -23.93 2.59
C ASP A 412 11.21 -22.86 1.58
N LEU A 413 11.67 -21.61 1.78
CA LEU A 413 11.40 -20.49 0.89
C LEU A 413 11.78 -20.78 -0.56
N SER A 414 12.87 -21.51 -0.81
CA SER A 414 13.31 -21.88 -2.17
C SER A 414 12.27 -22.74 -2.91
N THR A 415 11.41 -23.43 -2.15
CA THR A 415 10.35 -24.32 -2.62
C THR A 415 8.93 -23.82 -2.33
N LEU A 416 8.72 -22.64 -1.73
CA LEU A 416 7.40 -22.20 -1.27
C LEU A 416 6.37 -21.99 -2.42
N ASN A 417 6.88 -21.68 -3.62
CA ASN A 417 6.10 -21.67 -4.86
C ASN A 417 6.01 -23.04 -5.54
N GLN A 418 6.91 -23.96 -5.20
CA GLN A 418 7.04 -25.26 -5.84
C GLN A 418 5.97 -26.17 -5.26
N VAL A 419 5.01 -26.53 -6.11
CA VAL A 419 4.31 -27.79 -5.94
C VAL A 419 5.36 -28.88 -5.89
N ARG A 420 5.41 -29.61 -4.77
CA ARG A 420 6.52 -30.44 -4.30
C ARG A 420 6.79 -31.65 -5.21
N LEU A 421 7.30 -31.42 -6.41
CA LEU A 421 7.71 -32.42 -7.38
C LEU A 421 9.01 -33.09 -6.91
N LEU A 422 8.87 -34.00 -5.94
CA LEU A 422 9.94 -34.86 -5.44
C LEU A 422 10.38 -35.86 -6.52
N PHE A 423 11.17 -35.40 -7.48
CA PHE A 423 11.94 -36.26 -8.38
C PHE A 423 13.09 -36.94 -7.62
N LYS A 424 12.74 -37.94 -6.80
CA LYS A 424 13.66 -38.97 -6.30
C LYS A 424 13.30 -40.34 -6.89
N LEU A 425 13.48 -40.46 -8.20
CA LEU A 425 13.59 -41.77 -8.86
C LEU A 425 14.90 -41.84 -9.65
N LYS A 426 15.85 -42.62 -9.14
CA LYS A 426 16.91 -43.23 -9.96
C LYS A 426 16.21 -44.11 -11.00
N PHE A 427 16.09 -43.63 -12.23
CA PHE A 427 15.57 -44.46 -13.30
C PHE A 427 16.65 -45.41 -13.82
N CYS A 428 16.53 -46.69 -13.44
CA CYS A 428 16.99 -47.75 -14.33
C CYS A 428 16.02 -47.84 -15.52
N SER A 429 16.56 -48.07 -16.71
CA SER A 429 15.86 -48.02 -17.98
C SER A 429 15.04 -49.29 -18.28
N SER A 430 13.72 -49.17 -18.35
CA SER A 430 12.86 -49.94 -19.27
C SER A 430 11.44 -49.34 -19.33
N GLU A 431 10.78 -49.50 -20.47
CA GLU A 431 9.58 -48.76 -20.88
C GLU A 431 8.25 -49.40 -20.41
N SER A 432 7.22 -48.59 -20.14
CA SER A 432 5.82 -48.91 -20.49
C SER A 432 4.87 -47.72 -20.31
N HIS A 433 3.83 -47.66 -21.15
CA HIS A 433 2.80 -46.61 -21.17
C HIS A 433 2.04 -46.41 -19.83
N THR A 434 2.10 -47.39 -18.93
CA THR A 434 1.49 -47.36 -17.59
C THR A 434 2.02 -46.20 -16.72
N GLN A 435 3.24 -45.71 -16.97
CA GLN A 435 3.83 -44.61 -16.22
C GLN A 435 3.15 -43.26 -16.46
N MET A 436 2.59 -42.99 -17.65
CA MET A 436 1.91 -41.71 -17.92
C MET A 436 0.64 -41.53 -17.09
N PHE A 437 -0.14 -42.60 -16.90
CA PHE A 437 -1.40 -42.53 -16.16
C PHE A 437 -1.17 -42.41 -14.64
N LEU A 438 -0.18 -43.13 -14.12
CA LEU A 438 0.25 -42.99 -12.72
C LEU A 438 0.88 -41.61 -12.45
N ARG A 439 1.66 -41.07 -13.40
CA ARG A 439 2.22 -39.71 -13.29
C ARG A 439 1.13 -38.65 -13.19
N GLY A 440 0.08 -38.72 -14.01
CA GLY A 440 -1.05 -37.79 -13.94
C GLY A 440 -1.83 -37.87 -12.61
N LEU A 441 -1.99 -39.06 -12.03
CA LEU A 441 -2.63 -39.24 -10.72
C LEU A 441 -1.74 -38.78 -9.56
N TYR A 442 -0.44 -39.03 -9.61
CA TYR A 442 0.54 -38.56 -8.61
C TYR A 442 0.71 -37.03 -8.65
N GLU A 443 0.85 -36.45 -9.83
CA GLU A 443 0.89 -35.00 -10.00
C GLU A 443 -0.38 -34.38 -9.40
N HIS A 444 -1.57 -34.92 -9.69
CA HIS A 444 -2.83 -34.38 -9.16
C HIS A 444 -3.02 -34.54 -7.62
N HIS A 445 -2.37 -35.51 -6.97
CA HIS A 445 -2.29 -35.59 -5.51
C HIS A 445 -1.27 -34.60 -4.93
N LEU A 446 -0.08 -34.50 -5.51
CA LEU A 446 0.96 -33.56 -5.09
C LEU A 446 0.52 -32.09 -5.23
N PHE A 447 -0.26 -31.76 -6.28
CA PHE A 447 -0.92 -30.46 -6.45
C PHE A 447 -1.95 -30.15 -5.33
N GLN A 448 -2.54 -31.18 -4.70
CA GLN A 448 -3.51 -31.02 -3.62
C GLN A 448 -2.84 -30.92 -2.24
N GLU A 449 -1.81 -31.73 -1.98
CA GLU A 449 -1.08 -31.73 -0.69
C GLU A 449 -0.37 -30.39 -0.44
N ASP A 450 0.40 -29.87 -1.39
CA ASP A 450 1.12 -28.60 -1.22
C ASP A 450 0.19 -27.37 -1.22
N HIS A 451 -0.98 -27.44 -1.87
CA HIS A 451 -2.03 -26.43 -1.67
C HIS A 451 -2.68 -26.56 -0.29
N SER A 452 -2.81 -27.77 0.26
CA SER A 452 -3.37 -28.01 1.60
C SER A 452 -2.47 -27.43 2.68
N ASP A 453 -1.16 -27.67 2.64
CA ASP A 453 -0.22 -27.18 3.65
C ASP A 453 -0.16 -25.63 3.69
N ARG A 454 -0.06 -24.98 2.53
CA ARG A 454 -0.04 -23.51 2.44
C ARG A 454 -1.37 -22.88 2.84
N LEU A 455 -2.49 -23.52 2.52
CA LEU A 455 -3.80 -23.11 3.02
C LEU A 455 -3.90 -23.30 4.54
N GLN A 456 -3.41 -24.42 5.08
CA GLN A 456 -3.42 -24.71 6.51
C GLN A 456 -2.62 -23.67 7.29
N VAL A 457 -1.40 -23.32 6.86
CA VAL A 457 -0.61 -22.24 7.48
C VAL A 457 -1.41 -20.93 7.52
N LEU A 458 -2.03 -20.50 6.41
CA LEU A 458 -2.83 -19.27 6.39
C LEU A 458 -4.03 -19.33 7.35
N LEU A 459 -4.72 -20.47 7.43
CA LEU A 459 -5.89 -20.65 8.28
C LEU A 459 -5.53 -20.76 9.78
N GLU A 460 -4.45 -21.44 10.12
CA GLU A 460 -3.90 -21.55 11.49
C GLU A 460 -3.52 -20.17 12.03
N VAL A 461 -2.82 -19.36 11.24
CA VAL A 461 -2.43 -17.98 11.61
C VAL A 461 -3.65 -17.10 11.85
N LEU A 462 -4.70 -17.28 11.06
CA LEU A 462 -5.97 -16.55 11.21
C LEU A 462 -6.91 -17.15 12.27
N GLY A 463 -6.55 -18.29 12.88
CA GLY A 463 -7.33 -18.94 13.94
C GLY A 463 -8.69 -19.47 13.47
N VAL A 464 -8.78 -19.97 12.23
CA VAL A 464 -10.00 -20.49 11.60
C VAL A 464 -9.76 -21.86 10.95
N THR A 465 -10.83 -22.60 10.62
CA THR A 465 -10.73 -23.91 9.95
C THR A 465 -11.32 -23.86 8.53
N GLY A 466 -10.89 -24.75 7.64
CA GLY A 466 -11.38 -24.80 6.25
C GLY A 466 -12.90 -24.98 6.17
N ASP A 467 -13.44 -25.90 6.97
CA ASP A 467 -14.89 -26.18 7.06
C ASP A 467 -15.70 -24.94 7.47
N SER A 468 -15.16 -24.12 8.38
CA SER A 468 -15.82 -22.90 8.85
C SER A 468 -15.99 -21.83 7.76
N LEU A 469 -15.20 -21.91 6.68
CA LEU A 469 -15.28 -20.99 5.53
C LEU A 469 -15.99 -21.60 4.33
N SER A 470 -16.49 -22.83 4.43
CA SER A 470 -17.11 -23.58 3.31
C SER A 470 -18.33 -22.89 2.69
N LEU A 471 -19.18 -22.27 3.52
CA LEU A 471 -20.40 -21.57 3.09
C LEU A 471 -20.15 -20.16 2.53
N LEU A 472 -18.90 -19.68 2.50
CA LEU A 472 -18.56 -18.35 2.01
C LEU A 472 -18.11 -18.39 0.55
N PRO A 473 -18.54 -17.42 -0.29
CA PRO A 473 -17.95 -17.18 -1.60
C PRO A 473 -16.42 -17.03 -1.50
N PRO A 474 -15.62 -17.56 -2.45
CA PRO A 474 -14.16 -17.60 -2.35
C PRO A 474 -13.52 -16.23 -2.02
N GLN A 475 -13.99 -15.15 -2.63
CA GLN A 475 -13.50 -13.78 -2.41
C GLN A 475 -13.80 -13.20 -1.02
N LEU A 476 -14.64 -13.85 -0.21
CA LEU A 476 -14.97 -13.44 1.17
C LEU A 476 -14.33 -14.33 2.23
N LYS A 477 -13.74 -15.48 1.86
CA LYS A 477 -13.07 -16.39 2.80
C LYS A 477 -11.96 -15.68 3.58
N LEU A 478 -11.04 -15.01 2.87
CA LEU A 478 -9.94 -14.28 3.51
C LEU A 478 -10.43 -13.08 4.36
N PRO A 479 -11.27 -12.16 3.87
CA PRO A 479 -11.80 -11.06 4.71
C PRO A 479 -12.56 -11.50 5.98
N VAL A 480 -13.34 -12.58 5.91
CA VAL A 480 -14.08 -13.07 7.09
C VAL A 480 -13.14 -13.76 8.07
N ALA A 481 -12.16 -14.54 7.60
CA ALA A 481 -11.10 -15.10 8.43
C ALA A 481 -10.28 -13.99 9.14
N VAL A 482 -9.91 -12.93 8.43
CA VAL A 482 -9.29 -11.72 9.00
C VAL A 482 -10.19 -11.07 10.05
N THR A 483 -11.50 -11.04 9.83
CA THR A 483 -12.45 -10.48 10.79
C THR A 483 -12.54 -11.34 12.06
N CYS A 484 -12.50 -12.68 11.95
CA CYS A 484 -12.37 -13.58 13.09
C CYS A 484 -11.08 -13.31 13.89
N TYR A 485 -9.93 -13.30 13.22
CA TYR A 485 -8.63 -12.98 13.82
C TYR A 485 -8.63 -11.63 14.54
N TRP A 486 -9.12 -10.57 13.88
CA TRP A 486 -9.17 -9.21 14.43
C TRP A 486 -10.06 -9.14 15.68
N MET A 487 -11.24 -9.78 15.67
CA MET A 487 -12.13 -9.84 16.85
C MET A 487 -11.54 -10.60 18.06
N GLN A 488 -10.51 -11.42 17.84
CA GLN A 488 -9.76 -12.12 18.90
C GLN A 488 -8.53 -11.33 19.38
N ARG A 489 -7.75 -10.76 18.45
CA ARG A 489 -6.41 -10.19 18.72
C ARG A 489 -6.41 -8.68 18.99
N ALA A 490 -7.42 -7.93 18.54
CA ALA A 490 -7.45 -6.47 18.69
C ALA A 490 -7.55 -6.03 20.16
N LYS A 491 -6.75 -5.02 20.51
CA LYS A 491 -6.73 -4.35 21.81
C LYS A 491 -6.88 -2.83 21.61
N PRO A 492 -7.93 -2.19 22.15
CA PRO A 492 -9.05 -2.76 22.90
C PRO A 492 -9.94 -3.66 22.02
N LYS A 493 -10.75 -4.52 22.65
CA LYS A 493 -11.65 -5.43 21.93
C LYS A 493 -12.70 -4.64 21.12
N PRO A 494 -12.97 -4.98 19.83
CA PRO A 494 -13.85 -4.17 19.00
C PRO A 494 -15.32 -4.20 19.45
N ASP A 495 -16.03 -3.09 19.24
CA ASP A 495 -17.48 -2.98 19.51
C ASP A 495 -18.27 -3.93 18.57
N GLN A 496 -19.18 -4.71 19.13
CA GLN A 496 -20.12 -5.54 18.37
C GLN A 496 -20.98 -4.73 17.38
N ARG A 497 -21.16 -3.42 17.62
CA ARG A 497 -21.78 -2.49 16.66
C ARG A 497 -20.87 -2.23 15.45
N LEU A 498 -19.56 -2.12 15.65
CA LEU A 498 -18.57 -1.97 14.57
C LEU A 498 -18.48 -3.25 13.74
N LEU A 499 -18.40 -4.42 14.38
CA LEU A 499 -18.46 -5.71 13.66
C LEU A 499 -19.71 -5.80 12.77
N LYS A 500 -20.88 -5.46 13.29
CA LYS A 500 -22.14 -5.45 12.52
C LYS A 500 -22.14 -4.40 11.40
N ALA A 501 -21.53 -3.24 11.60
CA ALA A 501 -21.39 -2.22 10.55
C ALA A 501 -20.46 -2.68 9.42
N LEU A 502 -19.31 -3.27 9.76
CA LEU A 502 -18.30 -3.77 8.83
C LEU A 502 -18.82 -4.95 7.98
N LEU A 503 -19.43 -5.96 8.61
CA LEU A 503 -20.05 -7.07 7.88
C LEU A 503 -21.23 -6.58 7.02
N LEU A 504 -21.94 -5.52 7.45
CA LEU A 504 -23.00 -4.93 6.65
C LEU A 504 -22.46 -4.16 5.43
N SER A 505 -21.35 -3.43 5.53
CA SER A 505 -20.74 -2.76 4.38
C SER A 505 -20.21 -3.77 3.37
N ILE A 506 -19.54 -4.84 3.84
CA ILE A 506 -19.06 -5.95 2.98
C ILE A 506 -20.23 -6.62 2.25
N SER A 507 -21.34 -6.89 2.95
CA SER A 507 -22.47 -7.61 2.37
C SER A 507 -23.36 -6.80 1.42
N THR A 508 -23.40 -5.46 1.51
CA THR A 508 -24.46 -4.67 0.85
C THR A 508 -24.13 -4.16 -0.56
N GLY A 509 -22.87 -4.15 -1.00
CA GLY A 509 -22.44 -3.99 -2.41
C GLY A 509 -22.72 -2.63 -3.10
N THR A 510 -23.89 -2.03 -2.91
CA THR A 510 -24.19 -0.60 -3.03
C THR A 510 -25.63 -0.29 -2.63
N MET A 511 -25.84 0.85 -1.96
CA MET A 511 -27.08 1.61 -2.12
C MET A 511 -26.97 2.48 -3.39
N THR A 512 -27.48 2.01 -4.52
CA THR A 512 -27.66 2.84 -5.74
C THR A 512 -29.10 2.75 -6.27
N GLY A 513 -29.97 3.54 -5.65
CA GLY A 513 -31.11 4.18 -6.33
C GLY A 513 -30.76 5.66 -6.62
N PRO A 514 -31.70 6.47 -7.16
CA PRO A 514 -31.52 7.92 -7.23
C PRO A 514 -31.26 8.52 -5.83
N ARG A 515 -30.76 9.77 -5.78
CA ARG A 515 -30.38 10.51 -4.56
C ARG A 515 -31.58 10.87 -3.67
N THR A 516 -32.30 9.86 -3.18
CA THR A 516 -33.57 9.96 -2.45
C THR A 516 -33.65 8.84 -1.41
N GLY A 517 -33.39 9.17 -0.14
CA GLY A 517 -33.50 8.22 1.00
C GLY A 517 -32.40 8.40 2.05
N LEU A 518 -31.18 8.69 1.60
CA LEU A 518 -30.23 9.53 2.32
C LEU A 518 -30.20 10.85 1.58
N GLN A 519 -31.12 11.76 1.93
CA GLN A 519 -30.89 13.16 1.61
C GLN A 519 -29.54 13.54 2.21
N ARG A 520 -28.71 14.22 1.42
CA ARG A 520 -28.01 15.37 2.00
C ARG A 520 -29.12 16.30 2.44
N ASP A 521 -29.52 16.20 3.70
CA ASP A 521 -30.07 17.37 4.37
C ASP A 521 -29.07 18.50 4.14
N GLY A 522 -29.55 19.72 3.90
CA GLY A 522 -28.70 20.88 3.66
C GLY A 522 -27.84 21.28 4.87
N SER A 523 -27.91 20.53 5.97
CA SER A 523 -26.99 20.63 7.08
C SER A 523 -25.64 20.01 6.72
N ASN A 524 -24.57 20.77 6.93
CA ASN A 524 -23.22 20.25 7.07
C ASN A 524 -23.10 19.43 8.37
N CYS A 525 -23.81 18.29 8.46
CA CYS A 525 -23.54 17.27 9.46
C CYS A 525 -22.25 16.53 9.06
N THR A 526 -21.12 17.22 9.23
CA THR A 526 -19.83 16.57 9.40
C THR A 526 -19.97 15.56 10.53
N LEU A 527 -20.03 14.27 10.21
CA LEU A 527 -19.99 13.22 11.21
C LEU A 527 -18.70 13.43 12.02
N LYS A 528 -18.86 13.75 13.30
CA LYS A 528 -17.72 13.97 14.19
C LYS A 528 -16.89 12.70 14.19
N LEU A 529 -15.59 12.85 13.93
CA LEU A 529 -14.66 11.73 13.82
C LEU A 529 -14.68 10.91 15.11
N ASP A 530 -15.16 9.67 15.01
CA ASP A 530 -15.18 8.73 16.13
C ASP A 530 -13.85 7.97 16.16
N ILE A 531 -12.92 8.48 16.96
CA ILE A 531 -11.56 7.94 17.10
C ILE A 531 -11.55 6.48 17.56
N SER A 532 -12.49 6.06 18.41
CA SER A 532 -12.56 4.68 18.88
C SER A 532 -12.96 3.73 17.74
N THR A 533 -13.93 4.15 16.93
CA THR A 533 -14.31 3.41 15.71
C THR A 533 -13.16 3.41 14.70
N LEU A 534 -12.55 4.55 14.42
CA LEU A 534 -11.44 4.69 13.47
C LEU A 534 -10.25 3.81 13.84
N TYR A 535 -9.76 3.89 15.07
CA TYR A 535 -8.58 3.14 15.52
C TYR A 535 -8.82 1.62 15.42
N SER A 536 -9.98 1.15 15.88
CA SER A 536 -10.34 -0.27 15.79
C SER A 536 -10.49 -0.72 14.32
N LEU A 537 -10.92 0.18 13.43
CA LEU A 537 -11.03 -0.06 12.00
C LEU A 537 -9.67 -0.07 11.28
N ASN A 538 -8.73 0.80 11.70
CA ASN A 538 -7.33 0.76 11.24
C ASN A 538 -6.69 -0.58 11.61
N GLN A 539 -6.90 -1.08 12.85
CA GLN A 539 -6.42 -2.40 13.26
C GLN A 539 -6.92 -3.52 12.34
N TRP A 540 -8.20 -3.50 11.94
CA TRP A 540 -8.74 -4.47 10.98
C TRP A 540 -8.06 -4.34 9.61
N GLN A 541 -7.84 -3.12 9.13
CA GLN A 541 -7.14 -2.88 7.86
C GLN A 541 -5.68 -3.37 7.87
N MET A 542 -4.95 -3.22 8.99
CA MET A 542 -3.59 -3.75 9.11
C MET A 542 -3.59 -5.29 9.14
N CYS A 543 -4.59 -5.91 9.76
CA CYS A 543 -4.78 -7.36 9.68
C CYS A 543 -5.07 -7.80 8.25
N LEU A 544 -5.94 -7.10 7.52
CA LEU A 544 -6.25 -7.41 6.12
C LEU A 544 -5.02 -7.23 5.21
N LYS A 545 -4.27 -6.13 5.34
CA LYS A 545 -3.04 -5.86 4.57
C LYS A 545 -2.01 -6.97 4.79
N SER A 546 -1.67 -7.28 6.04
CA SER A 546 -0.70 -8.34 6.37
C SER A 546 -1.18 -9.74 5.94
N SER A 547 -2.48 -10.02 6.01
CA SER A 547 -3.02 -11.32 5.57
C SER A 547 -3.05 -11.48 4.05
N ILE A 548 -3.25 -10.39 3.31
CA ILE A 548 -3.08 -10.36 1.85
C ILE A 548 -1.61 -10.62 1.50
N TRP A 549 -0.66 -9.97 2.18
CA TRP A 549 0.77 -10.22 1.98
C TRP A 549 1.19 -11.66 2.27
N LEU A 550 0.72 -12.24 3.38
CA LEU A 550 0.97 -13.65 3.70
C LEU A 550 0.32 -14.58 2.64
N ASN A 551 -0.89 -14.28 2.19
CA ASN A 551 -1.56 -15.03 1.11
C ASN A 551 -0.81 -14.91 -0.24
N GLN A 552 -0.21 -13.75 -0.54
CA GLN A 552 0.65 -13.55 -1.73
C GLN A 552 1.94 -14.38 -1.63
N LEU A 553 2.62 -14.35 -0.48
CA LEU A 553 3.84 -15.12 -0.21
C LEU A 553 3.61 -16.64 -0.30
N LEU A 554 2.46 -17.11 0.20
CA LEU A 554 2.03 -18.51 0.15
C LEU A 554 1.46 -18.95 -1.22
N GLY A 555 1.54 -18.12 -2.27
CA GLY A 555 1.11 -18.51 -3.62
C GLY A 555 -0.41 -18.48 -3.85
N PHE A 556 -1.15 -17.65 -3.11
CA PHE A 556 -2.60 -17.44 -3.21
C PHE A 556 -3.49 -18.66 -2.85
N PRO A 557 -3.30 -19.33 -1.69
CA PRO A 557 -4.14 -20.45 -1.27
C PRO A 557 -5.61 -20.05 -0.98
N LEU A 558 -5.87 -18.76 -0.75
CA LEU A 558 -7.19 -18.15 -0.84
C LEU A 558 -7.23 -17.08 -1.94
N GLN A 559 -8.41 -16.88 -2.54
CA GLN A 559 -8.61 -15.81 -3.52
C GLN A 559 -8.36 -14.44 -2.87
N GLU A 560 -7.51 -13.62 -3.48
CA GLU A 560 -7.27 -12.26 -3.02
C GLU A 560 -8.54 -11.39 -3.15
N PRO A 561 -8.98 -10.72 -2.07
CA PRO A 561 -10.20 -9.92 -2.07
C PRO A 561 -10.00 -8.59 -2.81
N GLN A 562 -11.01 -8.19 -3.58
CA GLN A 562 -11.02 -6.90 -4.28
C GLN A 562 -11.49 -5.80 -3.32
N ILE A 563 -10.59 -4.88 -2.93
CA ILE A 563 -10.84 -3.94 -1.82
C ILE A 563 -11.99 -2.96 -2.09
N SER A 564 -12.16 -2.52 -3.34
CA SER A 564 -13.01 -1.38 -3.70
C SER A 564 -14.33 -1.73 -4.41
N ARG A 565 -14.44 -2.95 -4.96
CA ARG A 565 -15.14 -3.21 -6.23
C ARG A 565 -16.55 -2.62 -6.37
N PHE A 566 -16.66 -1.48 -7.04
CA PHE A 566 -17.94 -0.89 -7.45
C PHE A 566 -18.27 -1.19 -8.92
N SER A 567 -19.35 -1.95 -9.17
CA SER A 567 -19.88 -2.14 -10.53
C SER A 567 -20.83 -0.99 -10.92
N SER A 568 -20.24 0.14 -11.34
CA SER A 568 -20.99 1.26 -11.94
C SER A 568 -21.60 0.87 -13.31
N ASP A 569 -20.88 0.06 -14.10
CA ASP A 569 -21.30 -0.35 -15.44
C ASP A 569 -21.85 -1.78 -15.49
N ARG A 570 -23.10 -1.90 -15.01
CA ARG A 570 -23.91 -3.12 -15.12
C ARG A 570 -24.25 -3.49 -16.58
N LYS A 571 -24.06 -2.62 -17.57
CA LYS A 571 -24.50 -2.86 -18.96
C LYS A 571 -23.36 -3.30 -19.88
N SER A 572 -22.23 -2.61 -19.87
CA SER A 572 -21.07 -2.96 -20.71
C SER A 572 -20.41 -4.25 -20.23
N SER A 573 -20.33 -4.48 -18.91
CA SER A 573 -19.80 -5.73 -18.34
C SER A 573 -20.62 -6.94 -18.78
N ILE A 574 -21.96 -6.86 -18.69
CA ILE A 574 -22.86 -7.91 -19.18
C ILE A 574 -22.73 -8.08 -20.70
N ARG A 575 -22.61 -7.00 -21.49
CA ARG A 575 -22.45 -7.07 -22.94
C ARG A 575 -21.12 -7.70 -23.38
N CYS A 576 -20.02 -7.38 -22.69
CA CYS A 576 -18.73 -8.06 -22.88
C CYS A 576 -18.81 -9.54 -22.50
N LEU A 577 -19.43 -9.88 -21.36
CA LEU A 577 -19.65 -11.27 -20.95
C LEU A 577 -20.54 -12.05 -21.93
N PHE A 578 -21.62 -11.45 -22.42
CA PHE A 578 -22.46 -12.06 -23.44
C PHE A 578 -21.64 -12.31 -24.72
N THR A 579 -20.83 -11.35 -25.15
CA THR A 579 -19.94 -11.50 -26.33
C THR A 579 -18.86 -12.56 -26.10
N PHE A 580 -18.29 -12.66 -24.91
CA PHE A 580 -17.26 -13.64 -24.54
C PHE A 580 -17.83 -15.05 -24.44
N MET A 581 -18.93 -15.24 -23.70
CA MET A 581 -19.62 -16.54 -23.62
C MET A 581 -20.13 -16.97 -25.00
N TYR A 582 -20.69 -16.06 -25.80
CA TYR A 582 -21.13 -16.37 -27.16
C TYR A 582 -19.94 -16.76 -28.06
N LYS A 583 -18.78 -16.10 -27.94
CA LYS A 583 -17.56 -16.48 -28.68
C LYS A 583 -16.96 -17.82 -28.24
N HIS A 584 -17.01 -18.18 -26.96
CA HIS A 584 -16.36 -19.40 -26.45
C HIS A 584 -17.30 -20.61 -26.37
N VAL A 585 -18.50 -20.46 -25.82
CA VAL A 585 -19.48 -21.56 -25.69
C VAL A 585 -20.03 -21.98 -27.05
N CYS A 586 -20.28 -21.05 -27.98
CA CYS A 586 -20.65 -21.44 -29.35
C CYS A 586 -19.48 -21.99 -30.15
N LYS A 587 -18.22 -21.59 -29.88
CA LYS A 587 -17.05 -22.23 -30.52
C LYS A 587 -16.93 -23.69 -30.13
N GLN A 588 -17.09 -24.05 -28.85
CA GLN A 588 -17.09 -25.44 -28.42
C GLN A 588 -18.12 -26.27 -29.21
N ARG A 589 -19.39 -25.83 -29.23
CA ARG A 589 -20.46 -26.54 -29.94
C ARG A 589 -20.31 -26.56 -31.48
N VAL A 590 -19.69 -25.54 -32.09
CA VAL A 590 -19.42 -25.54 -33.53
C VAL A 590 -18.24 -26.46 -33.88
N VAL A 591 -17.23 -26.56 -33.03
CA VAL A 591 -16.12 -27.51 -33.23
C VAL A 591 -16.61 -28.95 -33.08
N ASP A 592 -17.37 -29.27 -32.04
CA ASP A 592 -17.93 -30.63 -31.84
C ASP A 592 -18.84 -31.05 -33.01
N MET A 593 -19.62 -30.10 -33.55
CA MET A 593 -20.51 -30.33 -34.70
C MET A 593 -19.77 -30.47 -36.04
N PHE A 594 -18.56 -29.91 -36.17
CA PHE A 594 -17.71 -30.10 -37.36
C PHE A 594 -16.83 -31.36 -37.29
N VAL A 595 -16.36 -31.73 -36.09
CA VAL A 595 -15.55 -32.96 -35.88
C VAL A 595 -16.41 -34.22 -36.08
N GLY A 596 -17.71 -34.16 -35.77
CA GLY A 596 -18.68 -35.24 -36.05
C GLY A 596 -19.01 -35.47 -37.55
N CYS A 597 -18.39 -34.74 -38.49
CA CYS A 597 -18.72 -34.79 -39.92
C CYS A 597 -17.56 -35.16 -40.86
N GLN A 598 -16.45 -35.72 -40.34
CA GLN A 598 -15.29 -36.16 -41.15
C GLN A 598 -14.93 -37.65 -41.01
N SER A 599 -15.91 -38.53 -40.82
CA SER A 599 -15.70 -39.99 -40.86
C SER A 599 -16.84 -40.71 -41.60
N GLY A 600 -16.86 -40.62 -42.93
CA GLY A 600 -17.87 -41.35 -43.73
C GLY A 600 -18.05 -40.89 -45.18
N ARG A 601 -17.03 -41.03 -46.03
CA ARG A 601 -17.21 -40.99 -47.49
C ARG A 601 -16.65 -42.24 -48.16
N ASN A 602 -17.52 -43.19 -48.48
CA ASN A 602 -17.37 -44.05 -49.64
C ASN A 602 -18.73 -44.54 -50.15
N ARG A 603 -18.98 -44.32 -51.45
CA ARG A 603 -19.86 -45.01 -52.43
C ARG A 603 -20.95 -45.94 -51.85
N SER A 604 -22.25 -45.87 -52.19
CA SER A 604 -22.82 -45.82 -53.55
C SER A 604 -24.37 -45.82 -53.55
N GLN A 605 -24.97 -45.37 -54.67
CA GLN A 605 -26.25 -45.78 -55.27
C GLN A 605 -27.61 -45.72 -54.52
N GLN A 606 -28.52 -45.00 -55.18
CA GLN A 606 -29.94 -45.32 -55.47
C GLN A 606 -31.08 -45.11 -54.45
N THR A 607 -32.19 -44.70 -55.08
CA THR A 607 -33.61 -44.70 -54.65
C THR A 607 -33.99 -43.79 -53.49
N GLY A 608 -35.09 -43.06 -53.67
CA GLY A 608 -35.55 -42.04 -52.73
C GLY A 608 -36.81 -42.45 -51.97
N GLN A 609 -37.13 -41.69 -50.94
CA GLN A 609 -38.50 -41.48 -50.47
C GLN A 609 -38.57 -40.17 -49.66
N THR A 610 -39.68 -39.47 -49.79
CA THR A 610 -40.02 -38.26 -49.03
C THR A 610 -40.46 -38.61 -47.61
N LEU A 611 -39.97 -37.90 -46.57
CA LEU A 611 -40.63 -37.92 -45.26
C LEU A 611 -40.38 -36.64 -44.41
N ASN A 612 -41.43 -35.83 -44.36
CA ASN A 612 -41.87 -34.87 -43.33
C ASN A 612 -40.88 -34.35 -42.26
N TRP A 613 -40.73 -33.03 -42.25
CA TRP A 613 -40.38 -32.25 -41.06
C TRP A 613 -41.51 -32.31 -40.01
N ARG A 614 -41.19 -32.66 -38.75
CA ARG A 614 -42.04 -32.34 -37.60
C ARG A 614 -41.22 -31.87 -36.39
N SER A 615 -41.66 -30.73 -35.84
CA SER A 615 -41.53 -30.30 -34.44
C SER A 615 -40.15 -30.40 -33.76
N GLY A 616 -39.32 -29.37 -33.94
CA GLY A 616 -38.41 -28.94 -32.88
C GLY A 616 -39.19 -28.21 -31.79
N GLY A 617 -39.09 -28.67 -30.54
CA GLY A 617 -39.74 -28.03 -29.39
C GLY A 617 -39.13 -26.68 -28.99
N PRO A 618 -39.77 -25.92 -28.09
CA PRO A 618 -39.25 -24.63 -27.62
C PRO A 618 -37.91 -24.80 -26.89
N PRO A 619 -37.04 -23.77 -26.87
CA PRO A 619 -35.73 -23.86 -26.27
C PRO A 619 -35.85 -24.17 -24.77
N GLN A 620 -35.13 -25.21 -24.34
CA GLN A 620 -35.12 -25.64 -22.94
C GLN A 620 -34.64 -24.48 -22.04
N THR A 621 -35.32 -24.32 -20.90
CA THR A 621 -34.90 -23.41 -19.84
C THR A 621 -33.46 -23.72 -19.42
N PRO A 622 -32.61 -22.71 -19.13
CA PRO A 622 -31.25 -22.95 -18.66
C PRO A 622 -31.29 -23.79 -17.39
N SER A 623 -30.40 -24.79 -17.28
CA SER A 623 -30.36 -25.68 -16.13
C SER A 623 -30.08 -24.91 -14.84
N VAL A 624 -30.47 -25.48 -13.69
CA VAL A 624 -30.22 -24.89 -12.37
C VAL A 624 -28.75 -24.54 -12.20
N ALA A 625 -27.83 -25.41 -12.65
CA ALA A 625 -26.39 -25.14 -12.62
C ALA A 625 -25.96 -23.92 -13.46
N VAL A 626 -26.63 -23.61 -14.58
CA VAL A 626 -26.36 -22.39 -15.37
C VAL A 626 -26.90 -21.15 -14.64
N MET A 627 -28.07 -21.25 -13.99
CA MET A 627 -28.60 -20.15 -13.18
C MET A 627 -27.76 -19.91 -11.91
N GLU A 628 -27.29 -20.95 -11.23
CA GLU A 628 -26.37 -20.86 -10.10
C GLU A 628 -25.02 -20.30 -10.53
N ALA A 629 -24.45 -20.78 -11.63
CA ALA A 629 -23.23 -20.21 -12.20
C ALA A 629 -23.40 -18.72 -12.53
N VAL A 630 -24.49 -18.32 -13.20
CA VAL A 630 -24.79 -16.90 -13.50
C VAL A 630 -24.99 -16.08 -12.23
N THR A 631 -25.64 -16.63 -11.20
CA THR A 631 -25.87 -15.93 -9.92
C THR A 631 -24.56 -15.76 -9.13
N HIS A 632 -23.73 -16.81 -9.07
CA HIS A 632 -22.41 -16.79 -8.45
C HIS A 632 -21.45 -15.85 -9.21
N PHE A 633 -21.51 -15.82 -10.55
CA PHE A 633 -20.69 -14.94 -11.40
C PHE A 633 -21.15 -13.48 -11.35
N LEU A 634 -22.45 -13.22 -11.23
CA LEU A 634 -22.99 -11.89 -10.91
C LEU A 634 -22.52 -11.44 -9.52
N PHE A 635 -22.54 -12.34 -8.52
CA PHE A 635 -22.09 -12.02 -7.17
C PHE A 635 -20.58 -11.70 -7.12
N VAL A 636 -19.75 -12.45 -7.85
CA VAL A 636 -18.33 -12.14 -8.09
C VAL A 636 -18.12 -10.73 -8.66
N PHE A 637 -19.08 -10.19 -9.41
CA PHE A 637 -19.05 -8.85 -9.99
C PHE A 637 -19.58 -7.72 -9.07
N LEU A 638 -20.21 -8.02 -7.94
CA LEU A 638 -21.05 -7.06 -7.19
C LEU A 638 -20.64 -6.80 -5.73
N SER A 639 -19.76 -7.59 -5.14
CA SER A 639 -19.31 -7.39 -3.74
C SER A 639 -18.20 -6.33 -3.63
N ARG A 640 -18.55 -5.12 -3.19
CA ARG A 640 -17.59 -4.18 -2.56
C ARG A 640 -17.08 -4.77 -1.26
N LEU A 641 -15.79 -4.63 -0.96
CA LEU A 641 -15.30 -5.00 0.37
C LEU A 641 -15.51 -3.87 1.39
N TYR A 642 -15.15 -2.62 1.05
CA TYR A 642 -15.07 -1.57 2.08
C TYR A 642 -15.24 -0.12 1.57
N GLU A 643 -15.96 0.68 2.37
CA GLU A 643 -16.00 2.15 2.32
C GLU A 643 -15.98 2.67 3.77
N GLY A 644 -14.98 3.49 4.12
CA GLY A 644 -14.72 3.89 5.51
C GLY A 644 -15.81 4.80 6.10
N THR A 645 -16.21 5.85 5.38
CA THR A 645 -17.29 6.73 5.84
C THR A 645 -18.62 6.01 5.98
N LEU A 646 -18.89 5.00 5.14
CA LEU A 646 -20.08 4.14 5.27
C LEU A 646 -20.06 3.35 6.57
N VAL A 647 -18.93 2.74 6.95
CA VAL A 647 -18.81 2.03 8.25
C VAL A 647 -19.09 2.98 9.41
N HIS A 648 -18.50 4.18 9.41
CA HIS A 648 -18.76 5.19 10.44
C HIS A 648 -20.23 5.63 10.50
N GLN A 649 -20.89 5.87 9.35
CA GLN A 649 -22.32 6.18 9.28
C GLN A 649 -23.19 5.05 9.84
N LEU A 650 -22.84 3.79 9.54
CA LEU A 650 -23.54 2.61 10.04
C LEU A 650 -23.37 2.45 11.55
N VAL A 651 -22.16 2.64 12.10
CA VAL A 651 -21.93 2.63 13.56
C VAL A 651 -22.74 3.71 14.25
N HIS A 652 -22.71 4.94 13.75
CA HIS A 652 -23.51 6.04 14.30
C HIS A 652 -25.01 5.72 14.30
N ARG A 653 -25.53 5.19 13.18
CA ARG A 653 -26.94 4.76 13.05
C ARG A 653 -27.30 3.61 14.00
N ILE A 654 -26.40 2.65 14.23
CA ILE A 654 -26.63 1.55 15.20
C ILE A 654 -26.67 2.12 16.63
N ARG A 655 -25.77 3.04 16.97
CA ARG A 655 -25.71 3.67 18.31
C ARG A 655 -26.94 4.51 18.63
N THR A 656 -27.51 5.20 17.63
CA THR A 656 -28.73 6.02 17.78
C THR A 656 -30.05 5.23 17.65
N GLY A 657 -30.02 3.89 17.69
CA GLY A 657 -31.22 3.05 17.66
C GLY A 657 -31.86 2.88 16.28
N GLY A 658 -31.18 3.30 15.21
CA GLY A 658 -31.66 3.17 13.84
C GLY A 658 -31.87 1.71 13.41
N LYS A 659 -33.06 1.40 12.90
CA LYS A 659 -33.47 0.03 12.53
C LYS A 659 -32.67 -0.50 11.32
N LEU A 660 -31.60 -1.26 11.56
CA LEU A 660 -30.78 -1.92 10.51
C LEU A 660 -31.58 -2.77 9.51
N LYS A 661 -32.75 -3.29 9.94
CA LYS A 661 -33.71 -4.00 9.07
C LYS A 661 -34.18 -3.18 7.86
N SER A 662 -34.01 -1.84 7.84
CA SER A 662 -34.32 -1.02 6.66
C SER A 662 -33.26 -1.10 5.56
N LEU A 663 -32.00 -1.34 5.90
CA LEU A 663 -30.88 -1.40 4.95
C LEU A 663 -30.81 -2.77 4.24
N LEU A 664 -31.11 -3.84 4.97
CA LEU A 664 -31.17 -5.21 4.45
C LEU A 664 -32.49 -5.54 3.74
N LYS A 665 -33.37 -4.56 3.50
CA LYS A 665 -34.72 -4.81 2.92
C LYS A 665 -34.72 -5.04 1.41
N THR A 666 -33.74 -4.49 0.69
CA THR A 666 -33.72 -4.42 -0.78
C THR A 666 -33.12 -5.63 -1.49
N ASP A 667 -32.32 -6.45 -0.80
CA ASP A 667 -31.79 -7.69 -1.35
C ASP A 667 -31.87 -8.85 -0.32
N ARG A 668 -32.21 -10.04 -0.83
CA ARG A 668 -32.26 -11.29 -0.05
C ARG A 668 -30.85 -11.89 0.08
N THR A 669 -30.06 -11.89 -0.98
CA THR A 669 -28.72 -12.50 -0.98
C THR A 669 -27.76 -11.80 -0.03
N SER A 670 -27.69 -10.47 -0.06
CA SER A 670 -26.91 -9.64 0.88
C SER A 670 -27.29 -9.90 2.34
N ARG A 671 -28.59 -10.11 2.62
CA ARG A 671 -29.10 -10.38 3.97
C ARG A 671 -28.70 -11.76 4.47
N ASP A 672 -28.79 -12.77 3.62
CA ASP A 672 -28.46 -14.14 4.00
C ASP A 672 -26.94 -14.32 4.12
N LEU A 673 -26.15 -13.68 3.25
CA LEU A 673 -24.70 -13.58 3.40
C LEU A 673 -24.27 -12.83 4.68
N TYR A 674 -24.88 -11.67 4.98
CA TYR A 674 -24.63 -10.94 6.23
C TYR A 674 -24.86 -11.82 7.46
N ARG A 675 -25.94 -12.63 7.44
CA ARG A 675 -26.24 -13.58 8.52
C ARG A 675 -25.16 -14.66 8.63
N ILE A 676 -24.77 -15.28 7.51
CA ILE A 676 -23.72 -16.32 7.47
C ILE A 676 -22.42 -15.80 8.08
N MET A 677 -21.93 -14.65 7.59
CA MET A 677 -20.70 -14.02 8.10
C MET A 677 -20.81 -13.68 9.58
N LEU A 678 -21.94 -13.10 10.02
CA LEU A 678 -22.13 -12.74 11.43
C LEU A 678 -22.21 -13.98 12.33
N SER A 679 -22.91 -15.05 11.91
CA SER A 679 -22.97 -16.29 12.67
C SER A 679 -21.61 -16.98 12.79
N MET A 680 -20.80 -16.97 11.73
CA MET A 680 -19.44 -17.53 11.75
C MET A 680 -18.56 -16.80 12.77
N VAL A 681 -18.46 -15.48 12.67
CA VAL A 681 -17.64 -14.68 13.60
C VAL A 681 -18.13 -14.85 15.06
N GLN A 682 -19.44 -14.95 15.28
CA GLN A 682 -20.01 -15.17 16.62
C GLN A 682 -19.79 -16.58 17.16
N GLN A 683 -19.85 -17.62 16.31
CA GLN A 683 -19.54 -19.00 16.71
C GLN A 683 -18.07 -19.15 17.14
N PHE A 684 -17.14 -18.56 16.39
CA PHE A 684 -15.72 -18.51 16.77
C PHE A 684 -15.49 -17.78 18.10
N GLN A 685 -16.22 -16.69 18.35
CA GLN A 685 -16.16 -15.99 19.64
C GLN A 685 -16.68 -16.84 20.81
N ALA A 686 -17.74 -17.64 20.59
CA ALA A 686 -18.31 -18.49 21.63
C ALA A 686 -17.43 -19.70 21.98
N GLN A 687 -16.89 -20.39 20.97
CA GLN A 687 -15.99 -21.54 21.15
C GLN A 687 -14.75 -21.18 21.97
N GLN A 688 -14.21 -19.97 21.77
CA GLN A 688 -13.05 -19.46 22.52
C GLN A 688 -13.35 -19.23 24.02
N VAL A 689 -14.51 -18.66 24.36
CA VAL A 689 -14.92 -18.44 25.77
C VAL A 689 -15.04 -19.77 26.51
N ASP A 690 -15.68 -20.78 25.90
CA ASP A 690 -15.77 -22.13 26.46
C ASP A 690 -14.39 -22.77 26.69
N SER A 691 -13.42 -22.57 25.80
CA SER A 691 -12.06 -23.08 25.99
C SER A 691 -11.27 -22.32 27.08
N GLU A 692 -11.38 -20.99 27.16
CA GLU A 692 -10.75 -20.21 28.22
C GLU A 692 -11.35 -20.56 29.60
N ASP A 693 -12.67 -20.71 29.70
CA ASP A 693 -13.33 -21.01 30.96
C ASP A 693 -13.12 -22.48 31.37
N ARG A 694 -12.96 -23.42 30.42
CA ARG A 694 -12.46 -24.78 30.70
C ARG A 694 -11.02 -24.78 31.21
N LEU A 695 -10.14 -23.96 30.64
CA LEU A 695 -8.76 -23.79 31.13
C LEU A 695 -8.75 -23.23 32.56
N LYS A 696 -9.50 -22.15 32.83
CA LYS A 696 -9.64 -21.56 34.18
C LYS A 696 -10.29 -22.52 35.18
N ALA A 697 -11.25 -23.35 34.75
CA ALA A 697 -11.86 -24.39 35.57
C ALA A 697 -10.90 -25.56 35.86
N SER A 698 -10.01 -25.89 34.92
CA SER A 698 -8.91 -26.85 35.12
C SER A 698 -7.94 -26.33 36.19
N THR A 699 -7.49 -25.08 36.09
CA THR A 699 -6.60 -24.48 37.11
C THR A 699 -7.25 -24.42 38.48
N ARG A 700 -8.57 -24.09 38.55
CA ARG A 700 -9.34 -24.13 39.80
C ARG A 700 -9.54 -25.53 40.38
N ARG A 701 -9.43 -26.60 39.59
CA ARG A 701 -9.54 -27.99 40.09
C ARG A 701 -8.24 -28.53 40.69
N GLN A 702 -7.09 -27.92 40.38
CA GLN A 702 -5.78 -28.35 40.91
C GLN A 702 -5.39 -27.68 42.24
N VAL A 703 -6.14 -26.67 42.72
CA VAL A 703 -5.87 -26.01 44.01
C VAL A 703 -6.92 -26.39 45.06
N ARG A 704 -6.66 -27.49 45.77
CA ARG A 704 -7.21 -27.79 47.11
C ARG A 704 -6.04 -28.12 48.03
N PRO A 705 -5.73 -27.30 49.04
CA PRO A 705 -4.69 -27.63 50.01
C PRO A 705 -5.22 -28.60 51.08
N PRO A 706 -4.41 -29.55 51.58
CA PRO A 706 -4.60 -30.11 52.91
C PRO A 706 -4.19 -29.09 53.98
N LEU A 707 -4.80 -29.21 55.16
CA LEU A 707 -4.61 -28.32 56.31
C LEU A 707 -3.32 -28.64 57.11
N ASN A 708 -2.95 -27.69 57.98
CA ASN A 708 -1.92 -27.69 59.05
C ASN A 708 -0.66 -26.89 58.67
N GLU A 709 -0.14 -25.95 59.45
CA GLU A 709 -0.54 -25.16 60.63
C GLU A 709 0.67 -24.22 60.88
N LEU A 710 0.44 -23.03 61.46
CA LEU A 710 1.37 -22.09 62.14
C LEU A 710 2.92 -22.29 61.99
N THR A 711 3.74 -21.25 61.81
CA THR A 711 3.96 -20.22 62.86
C THR A 711 4.73 -18.97 62.37
N ALA A 712 4.27 -17.79 62.83
CA ALA A 712 4.94 -16.48 63.02
C ALA A 712 6.07 -15.95 62.08
N SER A 713 5.71 -14.90 61.35
CA SER A 713 6.23 -13.52 61.49
C SER A 713 7.67 -13.23 61.95
N LEU A 714 8.43 -12.61 61.04
CA LEU A 714 9.26 -11.40 61.24
C LEU A 714 9.93 -11.16 62.62
N GLN A 715 11.26 -11.31 62.66
CA GLN A 715 12.12 -10.47 63.49
C GLN A 715 13.22 -9.76 62.67
N GLN A 716 13.18 -8.44 62.79
CA GLN A 716 14.21 -7.40 62.61
C GLN A 716 15.58 -7.76 63.27
N LEU A 717 16.73 -7.11 63.02
CA LEU A 717 17.23 -6.07 62.09
C LEU A 717 18.76 -5.88 62.32
N PHE A 718 19.52 -5.44 61.30
CA PHE A 718 20.91 -4.88 61.36
C PHE A 718 22.04 -5.83 61.87
N LEU A 719 23.34 -5.72 61.51
CA LEU A 719 24.23 -4.56 61.26
C LEU A 719 25.24 -4.76 60.09
N GLN A 720 26.14 -3.78 59.90
CA GLN A 720 26.96 -3.41 58.72
C GLN A 720 28.29 -4.18 58.47
N PRO A 721 28.94 -4.00 57.28
CA PRO A 721 30.16 -4.71 56.83
C PRO A 721 31.49 -3.97 57.14
N PRO A 722 32.64 -4.55 56.73
CA PRO A 722 33.55 -3.81 55.85
C PRO A 722 34.22 -4.61 54.70
N ASP A 723 34.51 -3.91 53.60
CA ASP A 723 35.42 -4.24 52.45
C ASP A 723 36.92 -4.02 52.82
N PRO A 724 37.92 -4.03 51.90
CA PRO A 724 38.06 -4.56 50.50
C PRO A 724 39.25 -5.57 50.39
N GLU A 725 39.59 -6.20 49.26
CA GLU A 725 40.46 -5.78 48.11
C GLU A 725 40.74 -7.08 47.29
N GLU A 726 41.00 -7.17 45.97
CA GLU A 726 41.08 -6.22 44.85
C GLU A 726 40.88 -6.97 43.50
N GLN A 727 40.18 -6.33 42.53
CA GLN A 727 40.44 -6.29 41.06
C GLN A 727 40.49 -7.60 40.21
N THR A 728 40.07 -7.69 38.93
CA THR A 728 39.51 -6.77 37.89
C THR A 728 38.84 -7.66 36.80
N GLU A 729 38.00 -7.26 35.84
CA GLU A 729 37.28 -6.01 35.50
C GLU A 729 36.07 -6.40 34.59
N ALA A 730 34.89 -5.76 34.72
CA ALA A 730 33.81 -5.81 33.70
C ALA A 730 32.68 -4.78 33.96
N HIS A 731 32.12 -4.25 32.86
CA HIS A 731 30.73 -3.75 32.72
C HIS A 731 30.31 -2.41 33.39
N ILE A 732 30.02 -1.40 32.56
CA ILE A 732 29.19 -0.21 32.88
C ILE A 732 28.34 0.13 31.64
N ASP A 733 27.01 0.07 31.73
CA ASP A 733 26.09 1.24 31.69
C ASP A 733 24.61 0.81 31.50
N MET A 734 23.90 0.52 32.61
CA MET A 734 22.43 0.34 32.61
C MET A 734 21.82 0.69 33.99
N GLN A 735 22.32 1.74 34.65
CA GLN A 735 21.79 2.22 35.94
C GLN A 735 21.52 3.73 36.01
N THR A 736 21.74 4.46 34.93
CA THR A 736 21.61 5.93 34.83
C THR A 736 20.17 6.42 34.56
N LEU A 737 19.17 5.53 34.62
CA LEU A 737 17.76 5.81 34.29
C LEU A 737 16.79 5.77 35.49
N GLN A 738 17.26 5.48 36.70
CA GLN A 738 16.41 5.45 37.91
C GLN A 738 16.67 6.59 38.92
N GLN A 739 17.65 7.46 38.67
CA GLN A 739 18.11 8.46 39.65
C GLN A 739 17.75 9.92 39.32
N LEU A 740 16.68 10.14 38.53
CA LEU A 740 16.11 11.47 38.22
C LEU A 740 14.60 11.56 38.49
N GLN A 741 14.05 10.70 39.35
CA GLN A 741 12.60 10.64 39.61
C GLN A 741 12.21 10.68 41.10
N LEU A 742 13.12 11.02 42.01
CA LEU A 742 12.83 11.02 43.44
C LEU A 742 13.48 12.18 44.24
N GLU A 743 13.39 13.40 43.74
CA GLU A 743 13.48 14.60 44.59
C GLU A 743 12.52 15.70 44.07
N GLU A 744 12.07 16.57 44.97
CA GLU A 744 11.10 17.67 44.75
C GLU A 744 9.63 17.34 44.39
N GLN A 745 8.92 16.65 45.30
CA GLN A 745 7.66 17.23 45.83
C GLN A 745 7.47 16.87 47.31
N LEU A 746 7.47 17.88 48.20
CA LEU A 746 6.34 18.22 49.10
C LEU A 746 6.67 19.29 50.16
N SER A 747 6.21 20.52 49.90
CA SER A 747 5.59 21.49 50.86
C SER A 747 6.28 21.89 52.18
N ILE A 748 6.27 23.21 52.45
CA ILE A 748 5.83 23.80 53.74
C ILE A 748 5.10 25.13 53.48
N ARG A 749 4.12 25.46 54.35
CA ARG A 749 3.24 26.65 54.27
C ARG A 749 3.71 27.79 55.19
N THR A 750 3.53 29.05 54.77
CA THR A 750 3.22 30.16 55.69
C THR A 750 2.25 31.21 55.11
N ARG A 751 1.03 31.21 55.69
CA ARG A 751 0.14 32.33 56.09
C ARG A 751 0.49 33.77 55.62
N PHE A 752 -0.38 34.48 54.88
CA PHE A 752 -1.66 35.17 55.25
C PHE A 752 -1.53 36.65 55.73
N LYS A 753 -1.98 37.64 54.93
CA LYS A 753 -3.11 38.57 55.26
C LYS A 753 -3.37 39.75 54.28
N THR A 754 -4.54 39.69 53.63
CA THR A 754 -5.56 40.76 53.36
C THR A 754 -5.28 42.10 52.63
N LYS A 755 -6.17 42.33 51.63
CA LYS A 755 -6.78 43.60 51.15
C LYS A 755 -5.92 44.55 50.27
N ASP A 756 -6.46 45.26 49.25
CA ASP A 756 -7.86 45.51 48.86
C ASP A 756 -8.07 45.90 47.36
N ARG A 757 -9.34 46.04 46.91
CA ARG A 757 -9.86 46.81 45.73
C ARG A 757 -9.86 46.26 44.27
N SER A 758 -10.95 45.54 43.94
CA SER A 758 -12.05 45.91 42.99
C SER A 758 -11.88 46.21 41.48
N ASN A 759 -12.80 45.61 40.69
CA ASN A 759 -13.50 46.10 39.46
C ASN A 759 -12.76 46.14 38.10
N ARG A 760 -13.42 46.04 36.91
CA ARG A 760 -14.65 45.34 36.41
C ARG A 760 -14.81 45.63 34.90
N CYS A 761 -15.39 44.71 34.10
CA CYS A 761 -16.02 44.97 32.76
C CYS A 761 -15.07 45.45 31.61
N ASN A 762 -15.42 45.40 30.31
CA ASN A 762 -16.47 44.70 29.54
C ASN A 762 -16.07 44.57 28.05
N LYS A 763 -16.85 43.78 27.27
CA LYS A 763 -16.88 43.84 25.79
C LYS A 763 -17.32 45.23 25.27
N PRO A 764 -17.07 45.52 23.98
CA PRO A 764 -18.03 46.28 23.18
C PRO A 764 -18.43 45.59 21.87
N GLU A 765 -19.69 45.79 21.45
CA GLU A 765 -20.19 45.46 20.12
C GLU A 765 -21.22 46.52 19.68
N LEU A 766 -21.26 46.82 18.38
CA LEU A 766 -22.34 47.46 17.58
C LEU A 766 -22.60 48.99 17.58
N SER A 767 -22.89 49.48 16.36
CA SER A 767 -23.65 50.69 15.95
C SER A 767 -22.89 52.03 15.80
N ARG A 768 -23.17 52.92 14.81
CA ARG A 768 -24.12 52.91 13.65
C ARG A 768 -23.86 54.07 12.64
N LYS A 769 -24.32 53.87 11.39
CA LYS A 769 -24.89 54.84 10.39
C LYS A 769 -24.01 55.83 9.57
N ASN A 770 -24.15 55.66 8.25
CA ASN A 770 -24.49 56.63 7.17
C ASN A 770 -23.65 57.90 6.91
N GLU A 771 -23.02 57.99 5.72
CA GLU A 771 -23.39 58.85 4.55
C GLU A 771 -22.37 58.60 3.40
N CYS A 772 -22.77 58.13 2.21
CA CYS A 772 -23.25 58.84 1.01
C CYS A 772 -22.14 59.44 0.10
N ARG A 773 -22.15 59.01 -1.18
CA ARG A 773 -21.30 59.46 -2.34
C ARG A 773 -19.82 59.02 -2.27
N GLY A 774 -19.10 58.75 -3.36
CA GLY A 774 -19.46 58.69 -4.79
C GLY A 774 -18.21 58.87 -5.68
N GLY A 775 -18.09 58.10 -6.77
CA GLY A 775 -16.90 58.08 -7.66
C GLY A 775 -15.74 57.23 -7.12
N GLY A 776 -14.82 56.69 -7.94
CA GLY A 776 -14.74 56.70 -9.39
C GLY A 776 -13.28 56.68 -9.86
N VAL A 777 -12.89 55.69 -10.68
CA VAL A 777 -11.70 55.63 -11.56
C VAL A 777 -10.35 56.05 -10.96
N PHE A 778 -9.43 55.10 -10.74
CA PHE A 778 -8.24 54.88 -11.58
C PHE A 778 -7.61 53.51 -11.30
#